data_AF-A0A930XGF0-F1
#
_entry.id   AF-A0A930XGF0-F1
#
_cell.length_a   1.000
_cell.length_b   1.000
_cell.length_c   1.000
_cell.angle_alpha   90.00
_cell.angle_beta   90.00
_cell.angle_gamma   90.00
#
_symmetry.space_group_name_H-M   'P 1'
#
loop_
_entity.id
_entity.type
_entity.pdbx_description
1 polymer ?
#
loop_
_entity_poly.entity_id
_entity_poly.type
_entity_poly.pdbx_seq_one_letter_code
_entity_poly.pdbx_strand_id
1 'polypeptide(L)'
;MAFQLQILHASDFEAGIPALNDAVNFSTVINALKDDFANTLILSSGDNYIPGPFFSASSDPALAPVIGSAGVGRADIAILNGLGIQASALGNHEFDLGTATIQSLIVPSGAYQGAKFPYLSANLNLSADPSLASRVVAPGQDFTNIGSTESVVLANGTTARDNRGRISTSAIITVNGERIGIVGATTPTLASISSPGPGVAITPTPFENNPTPAQLDALAAIIQPEVDALTATGINKVILLSHMQQFPIEEALAARLRDVDIIIAGGSHQLFADSTDARRPEDLGTIVPEYPSIITNPTTGEQVVVINTAANYRYVGRLVADFDSDGKIILSSLDENISGAYPTDAANVAALIATNPAAGGVTATPSPEVVAVTDALRNIIVSKDGNIFGNTTVFLNGTRDDVRTQETNLGNLTADANLAIARDYDPSVVISLKNGGGIRDNIGFIPSVSGSEEVVKLPPDANPLANKEAGEISQLDIENSLRFNNELSLVTITAAQLEQIVEHAVAGTGPGRTPGQFPQISGIAFSFDPTLTARSATSQGDRIRSLAIKDENGKTVDIVVSDGQLIGDPNRTFRMVTLNFLANGGDGYPFQSFATTLDRRDLVVPGAPRTGQATFAADGTEQDAFAEYLSRIGTYTQADTEATEDIRIQNLAVRNDSVFSDVIFGSGTLFGTNSDDMFLASGDNNIIYANEGNNKITVTGLNSKVYAGNGNDQITVGNGNNEIYANEGNNTIFAGNGNNLIFTGNGADNITTGSGNDVIYANGGNNRIFTGAGDDTIYTGSGDDFINAGAGINTIWLNGGQDTVVLTKGGTSTINGFQIGQTTLGISGGLKFNDLTITQGNGAAQISAGNELLASVSWIQATVLNSDSFTIV
;
A
#
# COMPACT_ATOMS: atom_id res chain seq x y z
N MET A 1 56.27 10.14 25.52
CA MET A 1 56.17 10.61 24.12
C MET A 1 54.71 10.89 23.88
N ALA A 2 54.37 11.96 23.15
CA ALA A 2 52.98 12.23 22.80
C ALA A 2 52.46 11.09 21.90
N PHE A 3 51.19 10.70 22.09
CA PHE A 3 50.52 9.74 21.23
C PHE A 3 49.79 10.50 20.12
N GLN A 4 50.29 10.43 18.91
CA GLN A 4 49.67 11.06 17.75
C GLN A 4 48.56 10.17 17.20
N LEU A 5 47.36 10.71 17.02
CA LEU A 5 46.20 9.99 16.49
C LEU A 5 45.67 10.71 15.24
N GLN A 6 45.45 9.95 14.18
CA GLN A 6 44.65 10.36 13.03
C GLN A 6 43.24 9.78 13.15
N ILE A 7 42.24 10.60 12.86
CA ILE A 7 40.86 10.16 12.71
C ILE A 7 40.41 10.58 11.32
N LEU A 8 40.05 9.59 10.51
CA LEU A 8 39.28 9.78 9.29
C LEU A 8 37.80 9.58 9.64
N HIS A 9 36.95 10.52 9.29
CA HIS A 9 35.54 10.47 9.70
C HIS A 9 34.60 11.00 8.63
N ALA A 10 33.35 10.59 8.76
CA ALA A 10 32.22 11.15 8.04
C ALA A 10 30.92 10.86 8.80
N SER A 11 29.84 11.49 8.37
CA SER A 11 28.46 11.20 8.78
C SER A 11 27.57 11.25 7.54
N ASP A 12 26.30 10.89 7.69
CA ASP A 12 25.27 11.21 6.70
C ASP A 12 25.61 10.66 5.31
N PHE A 13 26.03 9.39 5.26
CA PHE A 13 26.41 8.74 4.01
C PHE A 13 25.27 8.71 3.01
N GLU A 14 24.03 8.47 3.47
CA GLU A 14 22.77 8.69 2.73
C GLU A 14 22.91 8.43 1.22
N ALA A 15 23.29 7.19 0.86
CA ALA A 15 23.75 6.92 -0.50
C ALA A 15 22.63 7.13 -1.53
N GLY A 16 22.80 8.14 -2.38
CA GLY A 16 21.98 8.37 -3.57
C GLY A 16 22.68 7.95 -4.86
N ILE A 17 22.09 8.28 -6.01
CA ILE A 17 22.69 8.04 -7.33
C ILE A 17 24.12 8.63 -7.46
N PRO A 18 24.45 9.83 -6.94
CA PRO A 18 25.82 10.35 -6.97
C PRO A 18 26.85 9.48 -6.24
N ALA A 19 26.43 8.71 -5.22
CA ALA A 19 27.30 7.83 -4.44
C ALA A 19 27.95 6.73 -5.28
N LEU A 20 27.38 6.38 -6.45
CA LEU A 20 28.02 5.47 -7.40
C LEU A 20 29.41 5.96 -7.87
N ASN A 21 29.64 7.28 -7.87
CA ASN A 21 30.95 7.86 -8.14
C ASN A 21 31.62 8.31 -6.83
N ASP A 22 30.86 9.01 -5.97
CA ASP A 22 31.42 9.65 -4.78
C ASP A 22 31.93 8.63 -3.76
N ALA A 23 31.31 7.45 -3.60
CA ALA A 23 31.83 6.41 -2.71
C ALA A 23 33.17 5.82 -3.20
N VAL A 24 33.35 5.67 -4.52
CA VAL A 24 34.61 5.21 -5.12
C VAL A 24 35.71 6.24 -4.84
N ASN A 25 35.42 7.51 -5.08
CA ASN A 25 36.35 8.60 -4.81
C ASN A 25 36.66 8.75 -3.32
N PHE A 26 35.65 8.65 -2.46
CA PHE A 26 35.79 8.65 -0.99
C PHE A 26 36.75 7.54 -0.55
N SER A 27 36.58 6.32 -1.08
CA SER A 27 37.50 5.20 -0.78
C SER A 27 38.93 5.47 -1.24
N THR A 28 39.11 6.24 -2.31
CA THR A 28 40.43 6.65 -2.81
C THR A 28 41.08 7.66 -1.88
N VAL A 29 40.31 8.64 -1.39
CA VAL A 29 40.78 9.62 -0.39
C VAL A 29 41.18 8.92 0.91
N ILE A 30 40.35 7.99 1.43
CA ILE A 30 40.71 7.17 2.59
C ILE A 30 42.04 6.43 2.36
N ASN A 31 42.20 5.77 1.21
CA ASN A 31 43.43 5.04 0.89
C ASN A 31 44.66 5.95 0.70
N ALA A 32 44.46 7.22 0.31
CA ALA A 32 45.55 8.18 0.21
C ALA A 32 46.00 8.69 1.59
N LEU A 33 45.12 8.73 2.59
CA LEU A 33 45.38 9.36 3.89
C LEU A 33 45.65 8.36 5.03
N LYS A 34 45.06 7.16 5.00
CA LYS A 34 45.00 6.26 6.17
C LYS A 34 46.36 5.79 6.67
N ASP A 35 47.35 5.71 5.77
CA ASP A 35 48.69 5.23 6.06
C ASP A 35 49.70 6.35 6.35
N ASP A 36 49.27 7.62 6.30
CA ASP A 36 50.13 8.78 6.62
C ASP A 36 50.58 8.77 8.09
N PHE A 37 49.73 8.22 8.96
CA PHE A 37 49.96 8.13 10.39
C PHE A 37 49.73 6.70 10.88
N ALA A 38 50.61 6.21 11.75
CA ALA A 38 50.59 4.83 12.23
C ALA A 38 49.35 4.51 13.09
N ASN A 39 48.78 5.53 13.72
CA ASN A 39 47.60 5.41 14.58
C ASN A 39 46.41 6.07 13.87
N THR A 40 45.68 5.30 13.07
CA THR A 40 44.52 5.81 12.32
C THR A 40 43.24 5.11 12.79
N LEU A 41 42.21 5.90 13.05
CA LEU A 41 40.83 5.44 13.21
C LEU A 41 39.98 5.90 12.02
N ILE A 42 39.00 5.08 11.62
CA ILE A 42 38.00 5.41 10.60
C ILE A 42 36.60 5.27 11.22
N LEU A 43 35.90 6.39 11.43
CA LEU A 43 34.67 6.43 12.25
C LEU A 43 33.50 7.06 11.48
N SER A 44 32.28 6.66 11.85
CA SER A 44 31.04 7.21 11.29
C SER A 44 30.14 7.78 12.39
N SER A 45 29.51 8.93 12.16
CA SER A 45 28.50 9.46 13.10
C SER A 45 27.06 9.23 12.66
N GLY A 46 26.75 8.12 11.97
CA GLY A 46 25.38 7.67 11.71
C GLY A 46 24.82 8.11 10.35
N ASP A 47 23.57 7.72 10.07
CA ASP A 47 22.91 7.84 8.76
C ASP A 47 23.74 7.20 7.64
N ASN A 48 24.13 5.95 7.91
CA ASN A 48 24.96 5.12 7.04
C ASN A 48 24.26 4.70 5.74
N TYR A 49 22.93 4.81 5.71
CA TYR A 49 22.09 4.53 4.55
C TYR A 49 20.80 5.35 4.64
N ILE A 50 20.14 5.54 3.50
CA ILE A 50 18.81 6.14 3.41
C ILE A 50 17.96 5.34 2.42
N PRO A 51 16.66 5.10 2.67
CA PRO A 51 15.78 4.49 1.68
C PRO A 51 15.76 5.29 0.37
N GLY A 52 15.80 4.58 -0.76
CA GLY A 52 15.82 5.18 -2.09
C GLY A 52 16.22 4.19 -3.17
N PRO A 53 16.43 4.65 -4.42
CA PRO A 53 16.79 3.78 -5.54
C PRO A 53 18.08 2.99 -5.31
N PHE A 54 19.11 3.62 -4.75
CA PHE A 54 20.40 2.98 -4.44
C PHE A 54 20.24 1.85 -3.40
N PHE A 55 19.62 2.20 -2.26
CA PHE A 55 19.31 1.28 -1.18
C PHE A 55 18.49 0.08 -1.66
N SER A 56 17.49 0.34 -2.51
CA SER A 56 16.57 -0.69 -3.01
C SER A 56 17.18 -1.59 -4.08
N ALA A 57 18.01 -1.04 -4.97
CA ALA A 57 18.75 -1.80 -5.99
C ALA A 57 19.67 -2.87 -5.36
N SER A 58 20.07 -2.70 -4.10
CA SER A 58 20.84 -3.72 -3.34
C SER A 58 20.12 -5.07 -3.19
N SER A 59 18.81 -5.11 -3.38
CA SER A 59 18.01 -6.35 -3.35
C SER A 59 18.10 -7.19 -4.61
N ASP A 60 18.66 -6.66 -5.69
CA ASP A 60 18.78 -7.40 -6.95
C ASP A 60 19.75 -8.59 -6.81
N PRO A 61 19.36 -9.80 -7.26
CA PRO A 61 20.22 -10.98 -7.21
C PRO A 61 21.61 -10.80 -7.83
N ALA A 62 21.79 -9.89 -8.79
CA ALA A 62 23.07 -9.58 -9.41
C ALA A 62 24.10 -8.97 -8.42
N LEU A 63 23.66 -8.50 -7.24
CA LEU A 63 24.59 -8.09 -6.16
C LEU A 63 25.18 -9.29 -5.40
N ALA A 64 24.51 -10.44 -5.38
CA ALA A 64 24.92 -11.58 -4.55
C ALA A 64 26.38 -12.04 -4.78
N PRO A 65 26.93 -12.05 -6.02
CA PRO A 65 28.34 -12.37 -6.25
C PRO A 65 29.33 -11.41 -5.59
N VAL A 66 28.93 -10.16 -5.33
CA VAL A 66 29.79 -9.10 -4.77
C VAL A 66 29.65 -8.99 -3.26
N ILE A 67 28.42 -9.05 -2.74
CA ILE A 67 28.13 -8.85 -1.31
C ILE A 67 27.70 -10.14 -0.57
N GLY A 68 27.81 -11.29 -1.23
CA GLY A 68 27.49 -12.61 -0.69
C GLY A 68 26.00 -12.97 -0.75
N SER A 69 25.11 -12.03 -0.41
CA SER A 69 23.66 -12.19 -0.60
C SER A 69 23.03 -10.83 -0.78
N ALA A 70 22.32 -10.67 -1.89
CA ALA A 70 21.48 -9.51 -2.15
C ALA A 70 20.45 -9.30 -1.03
N GLY A 71 20.07 -8.05 -0.83
CA GLY A 71 19.13 -7.59 0.16
C GLY A 71 19.14 -6.08 0.20
N VAL A 72 17.97 -5.49 0.39
CA VAL A 72 17.80 -4.03 0.47
C VAL A 72 18.81 -3.44 1.47
N GLY A 73 19.53 -2.39 1.06
CA GLY A 73 20.55 -1.66 1.84
C GLY A 73 21.86 -2.38 2.13
N ARG A 74 22.01 -3.64 1.71
CA ARG A 74 23.23 -4.41 2.03
C ARG A 74 24.46 -3.90 1.27
N ALA A 75 24.26 -3.21 0.14
CA ALA A 75 25.36 -2.59 -0.57
C ALA A 75 25.95 -1.41 0.22
N ASP A 76 25.12 -0.62 0.91
CA ASP A 76 25.58 0.45 1.80
C ASP A 76 26.52 -0.10 2.88
N ILE A 77 26.09 -1.14 3.60
CA ILE A 77 26.93 -1.80 4.62
C ILE A 77 28.19 -2.42 4.00
N ALA A 78 28.10 -2.99 2.80
CA ALA A 78 29.27 -3.54 2.10
C ALA A 78 30.28 -2.43 1.71
N ILE A 79 29.80 -1.26 1.29
CA ILE A 79 30.64 -0.09 1.00
C ILE A 79 31.33 0.37 2.27
N LEU A 80 30.60 0.56 3.38
CA LEU A 80 31.19 0.98 4.65
C LEU A 80 32.21 -0.02 5.20
N ASN A 81 31.95 -1.33 5.05
CA ASN A 81 32.92 -2.37 5.33
C ASN A 81 34.18 -2.22 4.44
N GLY A 82 34.01 -1.88 3.16
CA GLY A 82 35.10 -1.66 2.20
C GLY A 82 35.87 -0.34 2.43
N LEU A 83 35.25 0.64 3.07
CA LEU A 83 35.90 1.86 3.57
C LEU A 83 36.70 1.62 4.86
N GLY A 84 36.38 0.55 5.60
CA GLY A 84 37.04 0.20 6.85
C GLY A 84 36.50 0.94 8.07
N ILE A 85 35.22 1.34 8.07
CA ILE A 85 34.56 1.92 9.25
C ILE A 85 34.71 0.97 10.44
N GLN A 86 35.14 1.50 11.59
CA GLN A 86 35.46 0.73 12.78
C GLN A 86 34.42 0.85 13.89
N ALA A 87 33.63 1.93 13.90
CA ALA A 87 32.46 2.13 14.76
C ALA A 87 31.55 3.19 14.12
N SER A 88 30.25 3.09 14.39
CA SER A 88 29.29 4.08 13.93
C SER A 88 28.26 4.44 15.01
N ALA A 89 27.82 5.70 15.09
CA ALA A 89 26.60 6.02 15.83
C ALA A 89 25.36 5.48 15.12
N LEU A 90 24.26 5.27 15.85
CA LEU A 90 22.94 5.18 15.23
C LEU A 90 22.45 6.60 14.91
N GLY A 91 22.14 6.87 13.64
CA GLY A 91 21.40 8.05 13.20
C GLY A 91 19.90 7.78 13.11
N ASN A 92 19.14 8.71 12.53
CA ASN A 92 17.70 8.55 12.35
C ASN A 92 17.36 7.68 11.14
N HIS A 93 18.06 7.82 10.02
CA HIS A 93 17.74 7.09 8.78
C HIS A 93 17.97 5.58 8.93
N GLU A 94 18.75 5.14 9.93
CA GLU A 94 18.78 3.74 10.32
C GLU A 94 17.38 3.17 10.63
N PHE A 95 16.49 3.98 11.20
CA PHE A 95 15.17 3.56 11.70
C PHE A 95 14.02 3.79 10.72
N ASP A 96 14.24 4.35 9.53
CA ASP A 96 13.16 4.73 8.60
C ASP A 96 12.26 3.56 8.23
N LEU A 97 12.88 2.39 8.03
CA LEU A 97 12.19 1.14 7.71
C LEU A 97 12.07 0.22 8.93
N GLY A 98 12.25 0.76 10.13
CA GLY A 98 12.14 0.09 11.42
C GLY A 98 13.29 -0.87 11.76
N THR A 99 13.25 -1.36 13.01
CA THR A 99 14.33 -2.13 13.64
C THR A 99 14.61 -3.49 13.00
N ALA A 100 13.63 -4.08 12.32
CA ALA A 100 13.82 -5.32 11.56
C ALA A 100 14.75 -5.12 10.36
N THR A 101 14.70 -3.94 9.72
CA THR A 101 15.57 -3.60 8.60
C THR A 101 17.01 -3.42 9.08
N ILE A 102 17.22 -2.68 10.18
CA ILE A 102 18.53 -2.57 10.86
C ILE A 102 19.10 -3.96 11.12
N GLN A 103 18.32 -4.85 11.73
CA GLN A 103 18.76 -6.22 12.01
C GLN A 103 19.20 -6.94 10.73
N SER A 104 18.43 -6.84 9.64
CA SER A 104 18.74 -7.51 8.37
C SER A 104 20.03 -7.02 7.70
N LEU A 105 20.43 -5.78 8.00
CA LEU A 105 21.61 -5.11 7.47
C LEU A 105 22.85 -5.40 8.32
N ILE A 106 22.74 -5.34 9.64
CA ILE A 106 23.92 -5.49 10.50
C ILE A 106 24.28 -6.96 10.74
N VAL A 107 23.30 -7.88 10.69
CA VAL A 107 23.51 -9.28 11.05
C VAL A 107 24.07 -10.10 9.88
N PRO A 108 25.18 -10.83 10.06
CA PRO A 108 25.67 -11.79 9.07
C PRO A 108 24.63 -12.89 8.79
N SER A 109 24.46 -13.26 7.52
CA SER A 109 23.51 -14.30 7.10
C SER A 109 23.99 -15.03 5.85
N GLY A 110 24.21 -16.34 5.95
CA GLY A 110 24.82 -17.12 4.87
C GLY A 110 26.20 -16.56 4.48
N ALA A 111 26.36 -16.15 3.23
CA ALA A 111 27.58 -15.51 2.73
C ALA A 111 27.64 -13.99 3.01
N TYR A 112 26.52 -13.36 3.37
CA TYR A 112 26.48 -11.94 3.74
C TYR A 112 27.21 -11.70 5.06
N GLN A 113 28.12 -10.73 5.06
CA GLN A 113 29.05 -10.50 6.17
C GLN A 113 28.46 -9.67 7.32
N GLY A 114 27.32 -9.01 7.12
CA GLY A 114 26.80 -8.03 8.08
C GLY A 114 27.71 -6.80 8.22
N ALA A 115 27.44 -5.96 9.21
CA ALA A 115 28.29 -4.83 9.56
C ALA A 115 29.55 -5.31 10.29
N LYS A 116 30.73 -4.89 9.81
CA LYS A 116 32.03 -5.15 10.45
C LYS A 116 32.45 -4.03 11.41
N PHE A 117 31.46 -3.39 12.02
CA PHE A 117 31.60 -2.35 13.04
C PHE A 117 30.41 -2.43 14.01
N PRO A 118 30.57 -2.03 15.29
CA PRO A 118 29.45 -1.85 16.19
C PRO A 118 28.70 -0.56 15.85
N TYR A 119 27.39 -0.59 16.07
CA TYR A 119 26.55 0.59 16.16
C TYR A 119 26.46 1.05 17.62
N LEU A 120 26.53 2.36 17.87
CA LEU A 120 26.65 2.93 19.20
C LEU A 120 25.53 3.94 19.49
N SER A 121 24.92 3.84 20.67
CA SER A 121 24.03 4.89 21.20
C SER A 121 23.80 4.72 22.70
N ALA A 122 24.24 5.71 23.50
CA ALA A 122 24.13 5.70 24.96
C ALA A 122 22.73 6.09 25.46
N ASN A 123 21.95 6.81 24.64
CA ASN A 123 20.67 7.37 25.03
C ASN A 123 19.46 6.66 24.40
N LEU A 124 19.70 5.53 23.73
CA LEU A 124 18.70 4.58 23.27
C LEU A 124 18.74 3.28 24.08
N ASN A 125 17.58 2.78 24.51
CA ASN A 125 17.45 1.45 25.10
C ASN A 125 16.67 0.52 24.17
N LEU A 126 17.37 -0.47 23.62
CA LEU A 126 16.86 -1.42 22.63
C LEU A 126 16.49 -2.78 23.25
N SER A 127 16.56 -2.94 24.57
CA SER A 127 16.36 -4.23 25.24
C SER A 127 14.95 -4.80 25.13
N ALA A 128 13.95 -3.95 24.86
CA ALA A 128 12.57 -4.35 24.63
C ALA A 128 12.24 -4.55 23.13
N ASP A 129 13.14 -4.19 22.22
CA ASP A 129 12.90 -4.30 20.78
C ASP A 129 13.04 -5.77 20.30
N PRO A 130 12.01 -6.35 19.66
CA PRO A 130 12.03 -7.75 19.25
C PRO A 130 13.08 -8.08 18.18
N SER A 131 13.54 -7.09 17.40
CA SER A 131 14.52 -7.29 16.33
C SER A 131 15.95 -7.13 16.85
N LEU A 132 16.20 -6.13 17.69
CA LEU A 132 17.54 -5.68 18.07
C LEU A 132 17.98 -6.11 19.46
N ALA A 133 17.08 -6.50 20.37
CA ALA A 133 17.46 -6.89 21.74
C ALA A 133 18.55 -7.99 21.77
N SER A 134 18.51 -8.94 20.83
CA SER A 134 19.52 -10.01 20.71
C SER A 134 20.90 -9.55 20.22
N ARG A 135 21.00 -8.30 19.74
CA ARG A 135 22.22 -7.69 19.19
C ARG A 135 22.90 -6.72 20.16
N VAL A 136 22.21 -6.34 21.23
CA VAL A 136 22.76 -5.49 22.29
C VAL A 136 23.81 -6.26 23.10
N VAL A 137 25.02 -5.70 23.17
CA VAL A 137 26.12 -6.17 24.03
C VAL A 137 26.29 -5.22 25.21
N ALA A 138 27.04 -5.67 26.22
CA ALA A 138 27.42 -4.82 27.33
C ALA A 138 28.26 -3.62 26.83
N PRO A 139 28.24 -2.48 27.53
CA PRO A 139 29.12 -1.35 27.24
C PRO A 139 30.60 -1.70 27.30
N GLY A 140 31.44 -0.91 26.65
CA GLY A 140 32.90 -0.97 26.77
C GLY A 140 33.53 -2.29 26.30
N GLN A 141 32.91 -2.99 25.35
CA GLN A 141 33.53 -4.17 24.74
C GLN A 141 34.67 -3.76 23.79
N ASP A 142 35.68 -4.62 23.69
CA ASP A 142 36.76 -4.44 22.72
C ASP A 142 36.30 -4.86 21.32
N PHE A 143 36.35 -3.91 20.38
CA PHE A 143 35.99 -4.07 18.98
C PHE A 143 37.18 -3.86 18.05
N THR A 144 38.41 -4.03 18.54
CA THR A 144 39.63 -3.87 17.72
C THR A 144 39.67 -4.89 16.57
N ASN A 145 39.29 -6.15 16.83
CA ASN A 145 39.39 -7.25 15.85
C ASN A 145 38.00 -7.77 15.42
N ILE A 146 37.27 -6.99 14.62
CA ILE A 146 35.92 -7.39 14.18
C ILE A 146 35.97 -8.52 13.14
N GLY A 147 35.09 -9.50 13.29
CA GLY A 147 35.06 -10.72 12.50
C GLY A 147 36.03 -11.80 13.00
N SER A 148 36.69 -11.59 14.14
CA SER A 148 37.49 -12.61 14.82
C SER A 148 36.61 -13.58 15.62
N THR A 149 37.21 -14.66 16.14
CA THR A 149 36.52 -15.59 17.07
C THR A 149 36.44 -15.08 18.51
N GLU A 150 36.75 -13.79 18.73
CA GLU A 150 36.70 -13.15 20.03
C GLU A 150 35.27 -13.09 20.56
N SER A 151 35.17 -13.15 21.88
CA SER A 151 33.92 -13.30 22.60
C SER A 151 33.42 -11.95 23.10
N VAL A 152 32.17 -11.59 22.80
CA VAL A 152 31.47 -10.41 23.34
C VAL A 152 30.45 -10.82 24.39
N VAL A 153 30.24 -9.96 25.39
CA VAL A 153 29.23 -10.16 26.43
C VAL A 153 27.90 -9.55 25.98
N LEU A 154 26.86 -10.37 25.86
CA LEU A 154 25.50 -9.95 25.55
C LEU A 154 24.85 -9.24 26.75
N ALA A 155 23.84 -8.40 26.51
CA ALA A 155 23.13 -7.66 27.56
C ALA A 155 22.51 -8.54 28.67
N ASN A 156 22.20 -9.81 28.36
CA ASN A 156 21.70 -10.80 29.32
C ASN A 156 22.81 -11.51 30.12
N GLY A 157 24.07 -11.09 29.99
CA GLY A 157 25.23 -11.66 30.68
C GLY A 157 25.83 -12.93 30.03
N THR A 158 25.28 -13.41 28.92
CA THR A 158 25.84 -14.55 28.18
C THR A 158 26.91 -14.11 27.17
N THR A 159 27.69 -15.04 26.62
CA THR A 159 28.79 -14.73 25.71
C THR A 159 28.49 -15.19 24.28
N ALA A 160 28.76 -14.34 23.28
CA ALA A 160 28.70 -14.68 21.86
C ALA A 160 30.09 -14.60 21.20
N ARG A 161 30.39 -15.52 20.27
CA ARG A 161 31.71 -15.62 19.60
C ARG A 161 31.86 -14.79 18.33
N ASP A 162 30.80 -14.11 17.89
CA ASP A 162 30.82 -13.27 16.69
C ASP A 162 30.51 -11.83 17.14
N ASN A 163 31.49 -10.95 16.95
CA ASN A 163 31.44 -9.54 17.31
C ASN A 163 30.96 -8.63 16.15
N ARG A 164 30.55 -9.19 15.00
CA ARG A 164 29.92 -8.43 13.92
C ARG A 164 28.47 -8.09 14.22
N GLY A 165 28.00 -6.97 13.67
CA GLY A 165 26.60 -6.56 13.74
C GLY A 165 26.07 -6.38 15.16
N ARG A 166 26.90 -5.85 16.06
CA ARG A 166 26.56 -5.62 17.47
C ARG A 166 26.16 -4.18 17.72
N ILE A 167 25.32 -3.99 18.73
CA ILE A 167 24.91 -2.66 19.20
C ILE A 167 25.35 -2.50 20.65
N SER A 168 25.91 -1.34 20.99
CA SER A 168 26.37 -1.02 22.34
C SER A 168 26.11 0.46 22.66
N THR A 169 26.29 0.86 23.91
CA THR A 169 26.35 2.30 24.27
C THR A 169 27.75 2.86 23.98
N SER A 170 28.78 2.03 24.16
CA SER A 170 30.18 2.34 23.90
C SER A 170 31.00 1.14 23.41
N ALA A 171 32.16 1.43 22.82
CA ALA A 171 33.15 0.49 22.34
C ALA A 171 34.56 0.92 22.76
N ILE A 172 35.48 -0.04 22.74
CA ILE A 172 36.91 0.20 22.90
C ILE A 172 37.61 -0.24 21.61
N ILE A 173 38.47 0.62 21.08
CA ILE A 173 39.35 0.29 19.96
C ILE A 173 40.79 0.53 20.38
N THR A 174 41.63 -0.48 20.19
CA THR A 174 43.05 -0.42 20.52
C THR A 174 43.87 -0.11 19.28
N VAL A 175 44.66 0.95 19.32
CA VAL A 175 45.55 1.37 18.23
C VAL A 175 46.99 1.44 18.74
N ASN A 176 47.87 0.59 18.21
CA ASN A 176 49.27 0.44 18.63
C ASN A 176 49.47 0.36 20.15
N GLY A 177 48.55 -0.33 20.85
CA GLY A 177 48.61 -0.57 22.29
C GLY A 177 47.89 0.47 23.16
N GLU A 178 47.44 1.59 22.58
CA GLU A 178 46.60 2.58 23.27
C GLU A 178 45.12 2.24 23.12
N ARG A 179 44.37 2.25 24.21
CA ARG A 179 42.92 1.96 24.23
C ARG A 179 42.15 3.27 24.13
N ILE A 180 41.31 3.39 23.11
CA ILE A 180 40.48 4.56 22.84
C ILE A 180 39.03 4.19 23.12
N GLY A 181 38.36 4.97 23.96
CA GLY A 181 36.94 4.83 24.25
C GLY A 181 36.10 5.53 23.20
N ILE A 182 35.06 4.87 22.71
CA ILE A 182 34.13 5.43 21.73
C ILE A 182 32.72 5.32 22.30
N VAL A 183 32.03 6.44 22.45
CA VAL A 183 30.65 6.53 22.94
C VAL A 183 29.76 6.95 21.78
N GLY A 184 28.55 6.40 21.68
CA GLY A 184 27.57 6.86 20.68
C GLY A 184 26.46 7.68 21.32
N ALA A 185 25.83 8.57 20.56
CA ALA A 185 24.59 9.24 20.95
C ALA A 185 23.73 9.57 19.72
N THR A 186 22.42 9.41 19.86
CA THR A 186 21.43 9.62 18.79
C THR A 186 20.46 10.72 19.20
N THR A 187 19.93 11.49 18.25
CA THR A 187 18.98 12.57 18.54
C THR A 187 17.79 12.09 19.40
N PRO A 188 17.45 12.78 20.50
CA PRO A 188 16.25 12.46 21.27
C PRO A 188 14.93 12.76 20.53
N THR A 189 14.97 13.46 19.38
CA THR A 189 13.80 13.70 18.51
C THR A 189 13.53 12.54 17.54
N LEU A 190 14.25 11.42 17.64
CA LEU A 190 14.16 10.28 16.72
C LEU A 190 12.72 9.82 16.42
N ALA A 191 11.84 9.75 17.43
CA ALA A 191 10.47 9.29 17.25
C ALA A 191 9.57 10.24 16.44
N SER A 192 9.97 11.50 16.26
CA SER A 192 9.22 12.46 15.42
C SER A 192 9.72 12.53 13.99
N ILE A 193 10.91 11.97 13.70
CA ILE A 193 11.57 12.11 12.39
C ILE A 193 11.87 10.77 11.71
N SER A 194 11.61 9.64 12.37
CA SER A 194 11.81 8.30 11.81
C SER A 194 10.88 7.28 12.47
N SER A 195 11.08 5.98 12.21
CA SER A 195 10.19 4.88 12.62
C SER A 195 10.83 3.87 13.60
N PRO A 196 11.34 4.31 14.77
CA PRO A 196 12.02 3.42 15.71
C PRO A 196 11.09 2.38 16.36
N GLY A 197 9.79 2.64 16.37
CA GLY A 197 8.78 1.76 16.96
C GLY A 197 8.79 1.74 18.50
N PRO A 198 7.78 1.12 19.13
CA PRO A 198 7.57 1.19 20.57
C PRO A 198 8.60 0.38 21.40
N GLY A 199 9.42 -0.46 20.77
CA GLY A 199 10.44 -1.27 21.44
C GLY A 199 11.75 -0.51 21.73
N VAL A 200 11.91 0.69 21.16
CA VAL A 200 13.09 1.55 21.32
C VAL A 200 12.76 2.67 22.29
N ALA A 201 13.30 2.61 23.50
CA ALA A 201 13.13 3.72 24.45
C ALA A 201 14.18 4.81 24.17
N ILE A 202 13.71 6.02 23.89
CA ILE A 202 14.54 7.19 23.59
C ILE A 202 14.61 8.06 24.84
N THR A 203 15.81 8.55 25.18
CA THR A 203 16.01 9.44 26.33
C THR A 203 16.96 10.59 25.97
N PRO A 204 16.81 11.77 26.60
CA PRO A 204 15.73 12.17 27.49
C PRO A 204 14.42 12.45 26.74
N THR A 205 13.29 12.42 27.44
CA THR A 205 12.00 12.95 26.93
C THR A 205 11.34 13.83 27.99
N PRO A 206 10.65 14.92 27.61
CA PRO A 206 10.55 15.47 26.25
C PRO A 206 11.85 16.15 25.80
N PHE A 207 12.09 16.19 24.49
CA PHE A 207 13.20 16.91 23.87
C PHE A 207 12.69 17.62 22.62
N GLU A 208 13.10 18.86 22.42
CA GLU A 208 12.62 19.72 21.34
C GLU A 208 13.70 19.89 20.28
N ASN A 209 13.31 20.27 19.05
CA ASN A 209 14.25 20.60 17.98
C ASN A 209 15.21 21.73 18.39
N ASN A 210 14.74 22.71 19.16
CA ASN A 210 15.56 23.75 19.77
C ASN A 210 15.60 23.55 21.30
N PRO A 211 16.45 22.64 21.81
CA PRO A 211 16.36 22.21 23.18
C PRO A 211 16.77 23.32 24.16
N THR A 212 16.06 23.35 25.29
CA THR A 212 16.40 24.22 26.43
C THR A 212 17.72 23.78 27.09
N PRO A 213 18.40 24.66 27.84
CA PRO A 213 19.57 24.27 28.62
C PRO A 213 19.33 23.06 29.53
N ALA A 214 18.15 22.93 30.15
CA ALA A 214 17.81 21.80 31.01
C ALA A 214 17.68 20.48 30.24
N GLN A 215 17.18 20.50 29.00
CA GLN A 215 17.13 19.33 28.13
C GLN A 215 18.53 18.90 27.68
N LEU A 216 19.39 19.86 27.36
CA LEU A 216 20.81 19.62 27.05
C LEU A 216 21.57 19.05 28.26
N ASP A 217 21.30 19.57 29.47
CA ASP A 217 21.86 19.05 30.71
C ASP A 217 21.39 17.60 30.97
N ALA A 218 20.12 17.31 30.69
CA ALA A 218 19.56 15.96 30.83
C ALA A 218 20.20 14.97 29.83
N LEU A 219 20.42 15.39 28.58
CA LEU A 219 21.11 14.56 27.59
C LEU A 219 22.57 14.29 27.99
N ALA A 220 23.30 15.33 28.42
CA ALA A 220 24.66 15.17 28.93
C ALA A 220 24.70 14.23 30.14
N ALA A 221 23.73 14.31 31.05
CA ALA A 221 23.62 13.43 32.22
C ALA A 221 23.34 11.95 31.87
N ILE A 222 22.80 11.67 30.68
CA ILE A 222 22.62 10.30 30.17
C ILE A 222 23.90 9.76 29.54
N ILE A 223 24.66 10.61 28.85
CA ILE A 223 25.91 10.22 28.16
C ILE A 223 27.07 10.09 29.16
N GLN A 224 27.19 11.01 30.13
CA GLN A 224 28.34 11.09 31.04
C GLN A 224 28.63 9.79 31.82
N PRO A 225 27.65 9.03 32.34
CA PRO A 225 27.92 7.77 33.03
C PRO A 225 28.68 6.74 32.18
N GLU A 226 28.48 6.75 30.86
CA GLU A 226 29.21 5.86 29.95
C GLU A 226 30.67 6.29 29.80
N VAL A 227 30.91 7.60 29.67
CA VAL A 227 32.26 8.18 29.67
C VAL A 227 32.98 7.86 30.99
N ASP A 228 32.32 8.10 32.12
CA ASP A 228 32.85 7.81 33.46
C ASP A 228 33.17 6.30 33.63
N ALA A 229 32.36 5.41 33.07
CA ALA A 229 32.59 3.97 33.11
C ALA A 229 33.84 3.56 32.31
N LEU A 230 34.05 4.13 31.12
CA LEU A 230 35.25 3.88 30.33
C LEU A 230 36.50 4.39 31.03
N THR A 231 36.48 5.63 31.53
CA THR A 231 37.65 6.26 32.18
C THR A 231 38.02 5.57 33.49
N ALA A 232 37.05 5.04 34.23
CA ALA A 232 37.29 4.20 35.41
C ALA A 232 38.10 2.92 35.10
N THR A 233 38.17 2.48 33.83
CA THR A 233 39.01 1.34 33.40
C THR A 233 40.43 1.72 32.99
N GLY A 234 40.81 3.00 33.16
CA GLY A 234 42.13 3.53 32.78
C GLY A 234 42.22 4.01 31.34
N ILE A 235 41.11 4.12 30.61
CA ILE A 235 41.05 4.79 29.31
C ILE A 235 41.09 6.30 29.56
N ASN A 236 41.94 7.01 28.82
CA ASN A 236 42.09 8.46 28.97
C ASN A 236 41.93 9.22 27.65
N LYS A 237 41.44 8.55 26.60
CA LYS A 237 41.14 9.14 25.29
C LYS A 237 39.71 8.72 24.92
N VAL A 238 38.79 9.66 24.83
CA VAL A 238 37.37 9.38 24.59
C VAL A 238 36.83 10.21 23.43
N ILE A 239 36.20 9.51 22.49
CA ILE A 239 35.53 10.07 21.31
C ILE A 239 34.03 9.84 21.44
N LEU A 240 33.22 10.88 21.24
CA LEU A 240 31.77 10.79 21.11
C LEU A 240 31.37 10.85 19.63
N LEU A 241 30.73 9.79 19.13
CA LEU A 241 30.03 9.77 17.85
C LEU A 241 28.60 10.26 18.10
N SER A 242 28.29 11.46 17.65
CA SER A 242 27.03 12.15 17.94
C SER A 242 26.23 12.39 16.68
N HIS A 243 24.94 12.06 16.71
CA HIS A 243 24.02 12.29 15.60
C HIS A 243 22.78 13.09 16.08
N MET A 244 22.91 14.41 16.25
CA MET A 244 21.87 15.24 16.89
C MET A 244 21.00 16.04 15.93
N GLN A 245 21.14 15.87 14.61
CA GLN A 245 20.41 16.63 13.57
C GLN A 245 20.75 18.13 13.50
N GLN A 246 21.32 18.72 14.56
CA GLN A 246 21.65 20.13 14.63
C GLN A 246 22.95 20.36 15.39
N PHE A 247 23.97 20.85 14.69
CA PHE A 247 25.30 21.16 15.24
C PHE A 247 25.33 21.93 16.58
N PRO A 248 24.45 22.93 16.84
CA PRO A 248 24.42 23.61 18.14
C PRO A 248 24.19 22.70 19.34
N ILE A 249 23.58 21.52 19.15
CA ILE A 249 23.41 20.52 20.21
C ILE A 249 24.77 19.89 20.55
N GLU A 250 25.57 19.50 19.57
CA GLU A 250 26.93 19.00 19.79
C GLU A 250 27.85 20.05 20.43
N GLU A 251 27.78 21.33 20.02
CA GLU A 251 28.52 22.42 20.68
C GLU A 251 28.12 22.53 22.16
N ALA A 252 26.82 22.44 22.44
CA ALA A 252 26.31 22.48 23.79
C ALA A 252 26.72 21.26 24.63
N LEU A 253 26.82 20.07 24.02
CA LEU A 253 27.32 18.86 24.68
C LEU A 253 28.81 18.95 24.98
N ALA A 254 29.61 19.49 24.06
CA ALA A 254 31.05 19.73 24.25
C ALA A 254 31.31 20.65 25.47
N ALA A 255 30.45 21.65 25.69
CA ALA A 255 30.51 22.53 26.84
C ALA A 255 30.04 21.87 28.18
N ARG A 256 29.48 20.66 28.15
CA ARG A 256 28.87 20.00 29.32
C ARG A 256 29.59 18.74 29.76
N LEU A 257 30.00 17.92 28.80
CA LEU A 257 30.64 16.64 29.05
C LEU A 257 32.05 16.85 29.60
N ARG A 258 32.45 15.96 30.51
CA ARG A 258 33.80 15.86 31.06
C ARG A 258 34.48 14.63 30.54
N ASP A 259 35.80 14.69 30.44
CA ASP A 259 36.63 13.57 29.99
C ASP A 259 36.30 13.06 28.57
N VAL A 260 35.62 13.87 27.76
CA VAL A 260 35.44 13.68 26.32
C VAL A 260 36.43 14.59 25.61
N ASP A 261 37.24 14.04 24.72
CA ASP A 261 38.28 14.81 24.02
C ASP A 261 37.78 15.28 22.64
N ILE A 262 37.00 14.44 21.96
CA ILE A 262 36.55 14.68 20.59
C ILE A 262 35.06 14.36 20.46
N ILE A 263 34.31 15.24 19.79
CA ILE A 263 32.94 14.97 19.30
C ILE A 263 32.97 14.97 17.78
N ILE A 264 32.52 13.88 17.18
CA ILE A 264 32.24 13.79 15.75
C ILE A 264 30.74 13.98 15.57
N ALA A 265 30.33 15.14 15.08
CA ALA A 265 28.92 15.46 14.88
C ALA A 265 28.34 14.74 13.65
N GLY A 266 27.02 14.78 13.49
CA GLY A 266 26.29 14.13 12.39
C GLY A 266 24.81 14.55 12.37
N GLY A 267 24.12 14.29 11.26
CA GLY A 267 22.70 14.56 11.07
C GLY A 267 22.36 15.98 10.59
N SER A 268 23.28 16.93 10.79
CA SER A 268 23.06 18.33 10.38
C SER A 268 23.52 18.65 8.95
N HIS A 269 24.23 17.73 8.30
CA HIS A 269 24.91 17.91 7.01
C HIS A 269 25.91 19.08 6.98
N GLN A 270 26.23 19.67 8.14
CA GLN A 270 27.05 20.88 8.24
C GLN A 270 28.51 20.57 7.90
N LEU A 271 28.97 21.04 6.73
CA LEU A 271 30.40 21.07 6.40
C LEU A 271 31.14 21.97 7.38
N PHE A 272 32.28 21.51 7.90
CA PHE A 272 33.27 22.33 8.60
C PHE A 272 34.50 22.38 7.71
N ALA A 273 35.08 23.56 7.56
CA ALA A 273 36.30 23.74 6.78
C ALA A 273 36.95 25.08 7.13
N ASP A 274 38.27 25.15 7.06
CA ASP A 274 39.02 26.38 7.26
C ASP A 274 39.43 27.03 5.92
N SER A 275 40.41 27.94 5.96
CA SER A 275 40.88 28.71 4.79
C SER A 275 41.90 27.98 3.92
N THR A 276 42.47 26.88 4.43
CA THR A 276 43.43 26.02 3.75
C THR A 276 42.76 24.84 3.04
N ASP A 277 41.56 24.48 3.49
CA ASP A 277 40.73 23.42 2.91
C ASP A 277 40.23 23.75 1.49
N ALA A 278 40.42 22.79 0.58
CA ALA A 278 39.71 22.78 -0.68
C ALA A 278 38.23 22.46 -0.46
N ARG A 279 37.36 23.03 -1.29
CA ARG A 279 35.91 22.76 -1.26
C ARG A 279 35.40 22.45 -2.65
N ARG A 280 34.34 21.64 -2.71
CA ARG A 280 33.59 21.40 -3.95
C ARG A 280 33.01 22.73 -4.47
N PRO A 281 32.88 22.90 -5.80
CA PRO A 281 32.41 24.15 -6.40
C PRO A 281 31.09 24.67 -5.82
N GLU A 282 30.15 23.78 -5.52
CA GLU A 282 28.84 24.09 -4.96
C GLU A 282 28.87 24.55 -3.50
N ASP A 283 29.97 24.35 -2.76
CA ASP A 283 30.11 24.75 -1.35
C ASP A 283 30.95 26.03 -1.16
N LEU A 284 31.53 26.60 -2.23
CA LEU A 284 32.43 27.77 -2.16
C LEU A 284 31.76 29.07 -1.67
N GLY A 285 30.43 29.10 -1.56
CA GLY A 285 29.65 30.23 -1.06
C GLY A 285 29.07 30.07 0.34
N THR A 286 29.24 28.90 0.97
CA THR A 286 28.59 28.57 2.24
C THR A 286 29.48 28.99 3.41
N ILE A 287 28.90 29.72 4.37
CA ILE A 287 29.56 29.99 5.66
C ILE A 287 29.52 28.70 6.46
N VAL A 288 30.69 28.25 6.88
CA VAL A 288 30.89 26.99 7.60
C VAL A 288 31.64 27.25 8.91
N PRO A 289 31.42 26.42 9.95
CA PRO A 289 32.28 26.40 11.11
C PRO A 289 33.73 26.05 10.75
N GLU A 290 34.65 26.50 11.60
CA GLU A 290 36.07 26.18 11.50
C GLU A 290 36.32 24.69 11.76
N TYR A 291 37.27 24.09 11.04
CA TYR A 291 37.68 22.71 11.24
C TYR A 291 39.05 22.68 11.94
N PRO A 292 39.20 22.05 13.12
CA PRO A 292 38.12 21.70 14.05
C PRO A 292 37.55 22.93 14.79
N SER A 293 36.34 22.81 15.31
CA SER A 293 35.83 23.76 16.32
C SER A 293 36.31 23.35 17.71
N ILE A 294 36.72 24.31 18.54
CA ILE A 294 37.24 24.05 19.89
C ILE A 294 36.31 24.68 20.91
N ILE A 295 35.66 23.83 21.71
CA ILE A 295 34.70 24.27 22.74
C ILE A 295 35.31 24.06 24.12
N THR A 296 35.23 25.07 24.99
CA THR A 296 35.72 24.97 26.36
C THR A 296 34.57 24.65 27.31
N ASN A 297 34.70 23.57 28.08
CA ASN A 297 33.80 23.29 29.19
C ASN A 297 34.02 24.37 30.28
N PRO A 298 33.04 25.22 30.59
CA PRO A 298 33.21 26.33 31.51
C PRO A 298 33.36 25.87 32.97
N THR A 299 33.04 24.61 33.27
CA THR A 299 33.13 24.04 34.63
C THR A 299 34.50 23.41 34.90
N THR A 300 35.02 22.63 33.95
CA THR A 300 36.32 21.94 34.10
C THR A 300 37.49 22.68 33.47
N GLY A 301 37.22 23.58 32.52
CA GLY A 301 38.24 24.21 31.67
C GLY A 301 38.80 23.27 30.59
N GLU A 302 38.26 22.06 30.45
CA GLU A 302 38.64 21.13 29.40
C GLU A 302 38.25 21.66 28.02
N GLN A 303 39.10 21.43 27.03
CA GLN A 303 38.86 21.85 25.66
C GLN A 303 38.53 20.62 24.83
N VAL A 304 37.33 20.62 24.25
CA VAL A 304 36.78 19.52 23.44
C VAL A 304 36.85 19.93 21.98
N VAL A 305 37.38 19.03 21.16
CA VAL A 305 37.47 19.20 19.70
C VAL A 305 36.19 18.69 19.06
N VAL A 306 35.49 19.52 18.29
CA VAL A 306 34.27 19.16 17.55
C VAL A 306 34.54 19.21 16.06
N ILE A 307 34.24 18.12 15.36
CA ILE A 307 34.48 17.95 13.93
C ILE A 307 33.23 17.44 13.22
N ASN A 308 33.04 17.82 11.96
CA ASN A 308 32.01 17.28 11.08
C ASN A 308 32.41 17.42 9.61
N THR A 309 31.68 16.76 8.72
CA THR A 309 31.74 16.95 7.27
C THR A 309 30.33 17.09 6.66
N ALA A 310 30.26 17.43 5.37
CA ALA A 310 29.00 17.33 4.63
C ALA A 310 28.57 15.87 4.40
N ALA A 311 27.32 15.68 3.98
CA ALA A 311 26.69 14.40 3.69
C ALA A 311 27.09 13.79 2.33
N ASN A 312 26.49 12.64 2.00
CA ASN A 312 26.49 11.96 0.70
C ASN A 312 27.88 11.62 0.13
N TYR A 313 28.81 11.16 0.98
CA TYR A 313 30.19 10.82 0.58
C TYR A 313 30.98 12.00 -0.02
N ARG A 314 30.55 13.26 0.16
CA ARG A 314 31.15 14.42 -0.53
C ARG A 314 32.52 14.81 0.02
N TYR A 315 32.80 14.50 1.28
CA TYR A 315 34.05 14.82 1.97
C TYR A 315 34.50 13.71 2.91
N VAL A 316 35.81 13.47 2.98
CA VAL A 316 36.44 12.74 4.08
C VAL A 316 36.98 13.76 5.07
N GLY A 317 36.55 13.72 6.31
CA GLY A 317 37.12 14.56 7.36
C GLY A 317 38.39 13.93 7.92
N ARG A 318 39.41 14.73 8.20
CA ARG A 318 40.67 14.28 8.79
C ARG A 318 41.04 15.16 9.97
N LEU A 319 41.20 14.55 11.13
CA LEU A 319 41.79 15.20 12.30
C LEU A 319 43.08 14.49 12.67
N VAL A 320 44.17 15.24 12.83
CA VAL A 320 45.43 14.74 13.37
C VAL A 320 45.77 15.52 14.63
N ALA A 321 45.88 14.82 15.75
CA ALA A 321 46.09 15.42 17.05
C ALA A 321 47.11 14.62 17.89
N ASP A 322 48.01 15.33 18.57
CA ASP A 322 48.89 14.75 19.57
C ASP A 322 48.19 14.76 20.94
N PHE A 323 48.23 13.62 21.63
CA PHE A 323 47.77 13.46 23.00
C PHE A 323 48.97 13.44 23.96
N ASP A 324 48.87 14.15 25.08
CA ASP A 324 49.85 14.08 26.15
C ASP A 324 49.73 12.78 26.96
N SER A 325 50.55 12.63 28.01
CA SER A 325 50.53 11.43 28.87
C SER A 325 49.26 11.26 29.69
N ASP A 326 48.52 12.35 29.93
CA ASP A 326 47.25 12.33 30.65
C ASP A 326 46.07 12.08 29.69
N GLY A 327 46.34 11.98 28.39
CA GLY A 327 45.34 11.73 27.36
C GLY A 327 44.61 12.99 26.92
N LYS A 328 45.15 14.19 27.18
CA LYS A 328 44.58 15.44 26.71
C LYS A 328 45.19 15.86 25.37
N ILE A 329 44.38 16.46 24.50
CA ILE A 329 44.83 16.97 23.20
C ILE A 329 45.76 18.16 23.41
N ILE A 330 46.93 18.11 22.77
CA ILE A 330 47.86 19.23 22.67
C ILE A 330 47.36 20.12 21.52
N LEU A 331 46.58 21.16 21.81
CA LEU A 331 45.96 21.99 20.77
C LEU A 331 46.97 22.62 19.78
N SER A 332 48.20 22.89 20.21
CA SER A 332 49.24 23.41 19.31
C SER A 332 49.76 22.38 18.29
N SER A 333 49.34 21.12 18.40
CA SER A 333 49.65 20.06 17.41
C SER A 333 48.66 19.99 16.26
N LEU A 334 47.52 20.68 16.37
CA LEU A 334 46.53 20.77 15.29
C LEU A 334 47.10 21.64 14.16
N ASP A 335 47.38 21.01 13.03
CA ASP A 335 47.86 21.68 11.82
C ASP A 335 46.73 21.78 10.82
N GLU A 336 46.28 23.01 10.53
CA GLU A 336 45.25 23.33 9.51
C GLU A 336 45.63 22.81 8.11
N ASN A 337 46.92 22.70 7.79
CA ASN A 337 47.35 22.18 6.49
C ASN A 337 47.26 20.65 6.37
N ILE A 338 46.98 19.96 7.48
CA ILE A 338 46.84 18.51 7.56
C ILE A 338 45.41 18.13 7.94
N SER A 339 44.86 18.73 8.99
CA SER A 339 43.51 18.47 9.49
C SER A 339 42.50 19.33 8.77
N GLY A 340 41.42 18.74 8.28
CA GLY A 340 40.47 19.46 7.43
C GLY A 340 39.46 18.55 6.75
N ALA A 341 38.66 19.13 5.86
CA ALA A 341 37.69 18.41 5.04
C ALA A 341 38.24 18.19 3.62
N TYR A 342 38.38 16.92 3.20
CA TYR A 342 38.96 16.54 1.92
C TYR A 342 37.85 16.21 0.91
N PRO A 343 37.63 17.03 -0.15
CA PRO A 343 36.58 16.79 -1.12
C PRO A 343 36.82 15.52 -1.95
N THR A 344 35.74 14.81 -2.26
CA THR A 344 35.78 13.57 -3.04
C THR A 344 35.38 13.76 -4.52
N ASP A 345 35.30 14.99 -5.02
CA ASP A 345 35.12 15.20 -6.46
C ASP A 345 36.41 14.86 -7.22
N ALA A 346 36.28 14.48 -8.49
CA ALA A 346 37.39 13.94 -9.27
C ALA A 346 38.62 14.86 -9.35
N ALA A 347 38.43 16.19 -9.35
CA ALA A 347 39.54 17.13 -9.46
C ALA A 347 40.34 17.20 -8.16
N ASN A 348 39.66 17.30 -7.02
CA ASN A 348 40.30 17.32 -5.70
C ASN A 348 40.94 15.98 -5.34
N VAL A 349 40.32 14.86 -5.71
CA VAL A 349 40.93 13.52 -5.56
C VAL A 349 42.23 13.40 -6.36
N ALA A 350 42.23 13.83 -7.62
CA ALA A 350 43.42 13.81 -8.45
C ALA A 350 44.54 14.71 -7.90
N ALA A 351 44.17 15.88 -7.37
CA ALA A 351 45.10 16.80 -6.73
C ALA A 351 45.73 16.18 -5.46
N LEU A 352 44.92 15.58 -4.59
CA LEU A 352 45.39 14.89 -3.39
C LEU A 352 46.36 13.76 -3.73
N ILE A 353 46.02 12.90 -4.70
CA ILE A 353 46.89 11.78 -5.09
C ILE A 353 48.23 12.28 -5.65
N ALA A 354 48.24 13.42 -6.35
CA ALA A 354 49.45 14.01 -6.91
C ALA A 354 50.37 14.59 -5.83
N THR A 355 49.82 15.09 -4.72
CA THR A 355 50.59 15.71 -3.63
C THR A 355 50.85 14.77 -2.45
N ASN A 356 50.04 13.72 -2.29
CA ASN A 356 50.12 12.74 -1.21
C ASN A 356 49.98 11.30 -1.75
N PRO A 357 51.06 10.74 -2.35
CA PRO A 357 51.04 9.35 -2.77
C PRO A 357 50.97 8.43 -1.54
N ALA A 358 50.22 7.32 -1.64
CA ALA A 358 50.09 6.36 -0.54
C ALA A 358 51.44 5.78 -0.12
N ALA A 359 51.47 5.19 1.08
CA ALA A 359 52.68 4.64 1.70
C ALA A 359 53.50 3.77 0.72
N GLY A 360 54.80 4.05 0.62
CA GLY A 360 55.70 3.39 -0.33
C GLY A 360 55.79 4.06 -1.72
N GLY A 361 55.13 5.22 -1.92
CA GLY A 361 55.18 5.99 -3.17
C GLY A 361 54.30 5.44 -4.29
N VAL A 362 53.28 4.65 -3.93
CA VAL A 362 52.30 4.09 -4.86
C VAL A 362 51.12 5.03 -4.97
N THR A 363 50.61 5.23 -6.18
CA THR A 363 49.38 6.00 -6.42
C THR A 363 48.21 5.36 -5.66
N ALA A 364 47.54 6.12 -4.80
CA ALA A 364 46.36 5.63 -4.10
C ALA A 364 45.27 5.24 -5.11
N THR A 365 44.69 4.05 -4.95
CA THR A 365 43.59 3.54 -5.78
C THR A 365 42.34 3.34 -4.92
N PRO A 366 41.13 3.37 -5.52
CA PRO A 366 39.91 3.07 -4.77
C PRO A 366 39.93 1.66 -4.20
N SER A 367 39.10 1.44 -3.16
CA SER A 367 38.85 0.13 -2.59
C SER A 367 38.22 -0.80 -3.65
N PRO A 368 38.85 -1.95 -3.98
CA PRO A 368 38.29 -2.89 -4.97
C PRO A 368 36.89 -3.38 -4.61
N GLU A 369 36.61 -3.55 -3.31
CA GLU A 369 35.29 -3.93 -2.80
C GLU A 369 34.26 -2.83 -3.09
N VAL A 370 34.59 -1.56 -2.83
CA VAL A 370 33.68 -0.43 -3.10
C VAL A 370 33.41 -0.27 -4.60
N VAL A 371 34.44 -0.42 -5.44
CA VAL A 371 34.30 -0.39 -6.91
C VAL A 371 33.37 -1.51 -7.38
N ALA A 372 33.59 -2.75 -6.93
CA ALA A 372 32.77 -3.86 -7.35
C ALA A 372 31.29 -3.70 -6.97
N VAL A 373 31.01 -3.17 -5.76
CA VAL A 373 29.63 -2.93 -5.30
C VAL A 373 28.97 -1.81 -6.10
N THR A 374 29.65 -0.68 -6.28
CA THR A 374 29.11 0.48 -7.01
C THR A 374 28.93 0.20 -8.50
N ASP A 375 29.80 -0.58 -9.13
CA ASP A 375 29.64 -1.00 -10.52
C ASP A 375 28.45 -1.96 -10.71
N ALA A 376 28.27 -2.91 -9.80
CA ALA A 376 27.11 -3.79 -9.81
C ALA A 376 25.81 -2.99 -9.67
N LEU A 377 25.74 -2.09 -8.68
CA LEU A 377 24.59 -1.20 -8.49
C LEU A 377 24.32 -0.32 -9.70
N ARG A 378 25.36 0.28 -10.30
CA ARG A 378 25.23 1.13 -11.50
C ARG A 378 24.54 0.37 -12.63
N ASN A 379 24.96 -0.88 -12.89
CA ASN A 379 24.36 -1.69 -13.94
C ASN A 379 22.88 -2.00 -13.68
N ILE A 380 22.52 -2.29 -12.43
CA ILE A 380 21.12 -2.56 -12.04
C ILE A 380 20.27 -1.31 -12.17
N ILE A 381 20.73 -0.19 -11.62
CA ILE A 381 20.00 1.08 -11.63
C ILE A 381 19.78 1.54 -13.07
N VAL A 382 20.80 1.55 -13.92
CA VAL A 382 20.65 1.92 -15.34
C VAL A 382 19.65 1.00 -16.04
N SER A 383 19.71 -0.32 -15.79
CA SER A 383 18.84 -1.28 -16.47
C SER A 383 17.38 -1.20 -16.04
N LYS A 384 17.12 -1.01 -14.75
CA LYS A 384 15.75 -1.10 -14.19
C LYS A 384 15.10 0.26 -14.02
N ASP A 385 15.87 1.25 -13.57
CA ASP A 385 15.34 2.59 -13.36
C ASP A 385 15.12 3.33 -14.68
N GLY A 386 15.80 2.90 -15.76
CA GLY A 386 15.58 3.41 -17.12
C GLY A 386 14.46 2.71 -17.89
N ASN A 387 13.80 1.72 -17.29
CA ASN A 387 12.69 0.99 -17.90
C ASN A 387 11.35 1.56 -17.39
N ILE A 388 10.74 2.47 -18.14
CA ILE A 388 9.63 3.33 -17.70
C ILE A 388 8.26 2.76 -18.11
N PHE A 389 7.30 2.78 -17.18
CA PHE A 389 5.94 2.25 -17.39
C PHE A 389 4.81 3.27 -17.17
N GLY A 390 5.10 4.44 -16.63
CA GLY A 390 4.08 5.47 -16.40
C GLY A 390 4.65 6.74 -15.81
N ASN A 391 3.77 7.66 -15.43
CA ASN A 391 4.14 8.94 -14.85
C ASN A 391 3.15 9.32 -13.73
N THR A 392 3.62 10.01 -12.70
CA THR A 392 2.78 10.58 -11.63
C THR A 392 3.21 12.01 -11.31
N THR A 393 2.25 12.90 -11.05
CA THR A 393 2.53 14.25 -10.53
C THR A 393 2.49 14.30 -9.00
N VAL A 394 2.19 13.18 -8.35
CA VAL A 394 2.00 13.09 -6.90
C VAL A 394 2.84 11.97 -6.31
N PHE A 395 3.16 12.08 -5.02
CA PHE A 395 3.71 10.99 -4.24
C PHE A 395 2.69 9.86 -4.10
N LEU A 396 3.11 8.62 -4.30
CA LEU A 396 2.26 7.43 -4.15
C LEU A 396 2.58 6.76 -2.81
N ASN A 397 1.61 6.82 -1.89
CA ASN A 397 1.78 6.45 -0.50
C ASN A 397 1.67 4.93 -0.31
N GLY A 398 2.84 4.30 -0.19
CA GLY A 398 3.07 2.92 0.22
C GLY A 398 3.54 2.77 1.66
N THR A 399 3.45 3.82 2.48
CA THR A 399 3.94 3.85 3.86
C THR A 399 3.23 2.76 4.66
N ARG A 400 4.01 1.95 5.37
CA ARG A 400 3.52 0.75 6.08
C ARG A 400 2.35 1.06 7.01
N ASP A 401 2.44 2.15 7.76
CA ASP A 401 1.44 2.50 8.76
C ASP A 401 0.14 2.93 8.10
N ASP A 402 0.21 3.55 6.92
CA ASP A 402 -0.95 4.04 6.17
C ASP A 402 -1.63 2.91 5.39
N VAL A 403 -0.89 2.20 4.52
CA VAL A 403 -1.46 1.12 3.68
C VAL A 403 -2.07 -0.04 4.47
N ARG A 404 -1.77 -0.12 5.78
CA ARG A 404 -2.27 -1.15 6.70
C ARG A 404 -3.33 -0.66 7.67
N THR A 405 -3.75 0.59 7.60
CA THR A 405 -4.74 1.16 8.52
C THR A 405 -5.77 2.07 7.86
N GLN A 406 -5.51 2.56 6.65
CA GLN A 406 -6.38 3.46 5.89
C GLN A 406 -6.27 3.24 4.38
N GLU A 407 -7.14 3.91 3.62
CA GLU A 407 -7.04 4.01 2.17
C GLU A 407 -5.75 4.75 1.79
N THR A 408 -5.08 4.33 0.72
CA THR A 408 -4.01 5.15 0.14
C THR A 408 -4.11 5.20 -1.37
N ASN A 409 -3.56 6.26 -1.97
CA ASN A 409 -3.57 6.43 -3.41
C ASN A 409 -2.79 5.31 -4.15
N LEU A 410 -1.67 4.83 -3.62
CA LEU A 410 -0.94 3.67 -4.19
C LEU A 410 -1.74 2.36 -4.01
N GLY A 411 -2.41 2.21 -2.87
CA GLY A 411 -3.32 1.10 -2.60
C GLY A 411 -4.44 1.03 -3.64
N ASN A 412 -5.13 2.15 -3.86
CA ASN A 412 -6.16 2.31 -4.87
C ASN A 412 -5.62 2.03 -6.27
N LEU A 413 -4.52 2.68 -6.65
CA LEU A 413 -3.94 2.57 -7.98
C LEU A 413 -3.53 1.13 -8.32
N THR A 414 -2.93 0.41 -7.38
CA THR A 414 -2.54 -1.00 -7.61
C THR A 414 -3.73 -1.96 -7.55
N ALA A 415 -4.78 -1.65 -6.80
CA ALA A 415 -6.03 -2.42 -6.83
C ALA A 415 -6.82 -2.19 -8.13
N ASP A 416 -6.83 -0.95 -8.65
CA ASP A 416 -7.42 -0.58 -9.95
C ASP A 416 -6.68 -1.29 -11.09
N ALA A 417 -5.35 -1.34 -11.04
CA ALA A 417 -4.54 -2.11 -11.99
C ALA A 417 -4.90 -3.59 -12.02
N ASN A 418 -5.00 -4.23 -10.85
CA ASN A 418 -5.43 -5.63 -10.75
C ASN A 418 -6.82 -5.83 -11.37
N LEU A 419 -7.78 -4.93 -11.09
CA LEU A 419 -9.15 -5.02 -11.62
C LEU A 419 -9.17 -4.88 -13.15
N ALA A 420 -8.47 -3.87 -13.69
CA ALA A 420 -8.42 -3.60 -15.11
C ALA A 420 -7.82 -4.78 -15.88
N ILE A 421 -6.69 -5.32 -15.39
CA ILE A 421 -6.03 -6.46 -16.04
C ILE A 421 -6.84 -7.73 -15.90
N ALA A 422 -7.48 -7.98 -14.75
CA ALA A 422 -8.39 -9.10 -14.59
C ALA A 422 -9.56 -9.08 -15.59
N ARG A 423 -10.08 -7.90 -15.93
CA ARG A 423 -11.15 -7.73 -16.94
C ARG A 423 -10.73 -8.09 -18.36
N ASP A 424 -9.43 -7.98 -18.69
CA ASP A 424 -8.90 -8.47 -19.96
C ASP A 424 -9.02 -10.00 -20.07
N TYR A 425 -8.96 -10.72 -18.94
CA TYR A 425 -9.13 -12.18 -18.87
C TYR A 425 -10.59 -12.62 -18.70
N ASP A 426 -11.38 -11.83 -17.97
CA ASP A 426 -12.77 -12.11 -17.62
C ASP A 426 -13.53 -10.79 -17.37
N PRO A 427 -14.31 -10.30 -18.36
CA PRO A 427 -15.04 -9.03 -18.24
C PRO A 427 -16.07 -8.98 -17.11
N SER A 428 -16.43 -10.13 -16.51
CA SER A 428 -17.37 -10.18 -15.39
C SER A 428 -16.76 -9.77 -14.05
N VAL A 429 -15.44 -9.59 -13.96
CA VAL A 429 -14.74 -9.19 -12.73
C VAL A 429 -15.13 -7.78 -12.34
N VAL A 430 -15.69 -7.63 -11.13
CA VAL A 430 -16.16 -6.35 -10.58
C VAL A 430 -15.46 -5.94 -9.29
N ILE A 431 -14.68 -6.82 -8.66
CA ILE A 431 -13.99 -6.53 -7.40
C ILE A 431 -12.51 -6.82 -7.52
N SER A 432 -11.67 -5.94 -6.98
CA SER A 432 -10.27 -6.22 -6.66
C SER A 432 -10.02 -6.00 -5.17
N LEU A 433 -9.38 -6.97 -4.53
CA LEU A 433 -8.95 -6.88 -3.14
C LEU A 433 -7.54 -7.44 -2.98
N LYS A 434 -6.64 -6.61 -2.43
CA LYS A 434 -5.29 -7.00 -2.03
C LYS A 434 -5.00 -6.51 -0.61
N ASN A 435 -3.99 -7.06 0.05
CA ASN A 435 -3.62 -6.69 1.40
C ASN A 435 -2.52 -5.61 1.39
N GLY A 436 -2.60 -4.64 2.30
CA GLY A 436 -1.56 -3.61 2.48
C GLY A 436 -0.21 -4.20 2.87
N GLY A 437 -0.18 -5.40 3.45
CA GLY A 437 1.05 -6.15 3.71
C GLY A 437 1.87 -6.47 2.45
N GLY A 438 1.24 -6.52 1.28
CA GLY A 438 1.88 -6.72 -0.03
C GLY A 438 2.51 -5.47 -0.62
N ILE A 439 2.11 -4.27 -0.18
CA ILE A 439 2.70 -2.98 -0.58
C ILE A 439 3.84 -2.66 0.40
N ARG A 440 5.04 -2.51 -0.13
CA ARG A 440 6.28 -2.56 0.66
C ARG A 440 7.05 -1.26 0.71
N ASP A 441 6.73 -0.35 -0.20
CA ASP A 441 7.44 0.92 -0.33
C ASP A 441 6.59 1.95 -1.05
N ASN A 442 6.97 3.21 -0.88
CA ASN A 442 6.41 4.35 -1.59
C ASN A 442 6.91 4.37 -3.05
N ILE A 443 6.21 5.11 -3.92
CA ILE A 443 6.75 5.55 -5.21
C ILE A 443 6.80 7.08 -5.19
N GLY A 444 8.01 7.61 -5.24
CA GLY A 444 8.31 9.01 -4.93
C GLY A 444 9.46 9.10 -3.94
N PHE A 445 9.80 10.33 -3.55
CA PHE A 445 10.84 10.56 -2.56
C PHE A 445 10.42 11.64 -1.56
N ILE A 446 11.06 11.61 -0.41
CA ILE A 446 10.91 12.59 0.66
C ILE A 446 12.31 13.15 0.88
N PRO A 447 12.62 14.39 0.45
CA PRO A 447 13.94 14.96 0.66
C PRO A 447 14.18 15.19 2.15
N SER A 448 15.40 14.91 2.61
CA SER A 448 15.89 15.40 3.89
C SER A 448 16.13 16.91 3.76
N VAL A 449 15.41 17.71 4.55
CA VAL A 449 15.61 19.17 4.61
C VAL A 449 16.09 19.50 6.01
N SER A 450 17.37 19.89 6.15
CA SER A 450 17.95 20.21 7.46
C SER A 450 17.12 21.30 8.17
N GLY A 451 16.65 21.04 9.37
CA GLY A 451 15.96 22.03 10.21
C GLY A 451 14.52 22.37 9.80
N SER A 452 13.88 21.64 8.87
CA SER A 452 12.47 21.83 8.54
C SER A 452 11.58 20.78 9.22
N GLU A 453 10.45 21.21 9.78
CA GLU A 453 9.44 20.31 10.40
C GLU A 453 8.45 19.73 9.36
N GLU A 454 8.54 20.15 8.09
CA GLU A 454 7.59 19.78 7.04
C GLU A 454 8.15 18.64 6.19
N VAL A 455 7.55 17.46 6.31
CA VAL A 455 7.85 16.30 5.46
C VAL A 455 7.28 16.56 4.06
N VAL A 456 8.12 16.99 3.12
CA VAL A 456 7.71 17.22 1.74
C VAL A 456 7.64 15.86 1.01
N LYS A 457 6.46 15.48 0.51
CA LYS A 457 6.27 14.25 -0.27
C LYS A 457 6.26 14.61 -1.76
N LEU A 458 7.23 14.13 -2.54
CA LEU A 458 7.40 14.47 -3.96
C LEU A 458 7.25 13.23 -4.86
N PRO A 459 6.80 13.39 -6.13
CA PRO A 459 6.81 12.30 -7.11
C PRO A 459 8.25 11.82 -7.39
N PRO A 460 8.45 10.69 -8.11
CA PRO A 460 9.79 10.16 -8.40
C PRO A 460 10.75 11.24 -8.94
N ASP A 461 11.98 11.26 -8.44
CA ASP A 461 12.99 12.20 -8.93
C ASP A 461 13.56 11.74 -10.29
N ALA A 462 14.13 12.69 -11.04
CA ALA A 462 14.83 12.37 -12.28
C ALA A 462 16.12 11.57 -11.98
N ASN A 463 16.45 10.64 -12.86
CA ASN A 463 17.72 9.91 -12.83
C ASN A 463 18.43 10.02 -14.18
N PRO A 464 19.32 11.02 -14.36
CA PRO A 464 20.07 11.20 -15.60
C PRO A 464 20.95 10.00 -15.99
N LEU A 465 21.41 9.18 -15.04
CA LEU A 465 22.21 7.98 -15.37
C LEU A 465 21.38 6.92 -16.09
N ALA A 466 20.07 6.87 -15.80
CA ALA A 466 19.13 5.92 -16.39
C ALA A 466 18.25 6.54 -17.47
N ASN A 467 18.44 7.84 -17.78
CA ASN A 467 17.57 8.62 -18.67
C ASN A 467 16.09 8.58 -18.24
N LYS A 468 15.85 8.65 -16.93
CA LYS A 468 14.53 8.77 -16.30
C LYS A 468 14.27 10.24 -15.97
N GLU A 469 13.11 10.75 -16.37
CA GLU A 469 12.65 12.10 -16.08
C GLU A 469 11.85 12.14 -14.76
N ALA A 470 11.70 13.34 -14.19
CA ALA A 470 10.95 13.51 -12.95
C ALA A 470 9.47 13.12 -13.12
N GLY A 471 8.92 12.38 -12.15
CA GLY A 471 7.57 11.83 -12.16
C GLY A 471 7.45 10.45 -12.81
N GLU A 472 8.42 10.04 -13.63
CA GLU A 472 8.36 8.75 -14.30
C GLU A 472 8.46 7.59 -13.30
N ILE A 473 7.65 6.56 -13.53
CA ILE A 473 7.60 5.34 -12.72
C ILE A 473 8.33 4.24 -13.47
N SER A 474 9.42 3.75 -12.89
CA SER A 474 10.30 2.76 -13.49
C SER A 474 10.01 1.33 -13.01
N GLN A 475 10.62 0.34 -13.66
CA GLN A 475 10.65 -1.05 -13.17
C GLN A 475 11.14 -1.13 -11.73
N LEU A 476 12.16 -0.35 -11.38
CA LEU A 476 12.73 -0.34 -10.04
C LEU A 476 11.70 0.13 -9.02
N ASP A 477 10.94 1.20 -9.32
CA ASP A 477 9.85 1.69 -8.44
C ASP A 477 8.76 0.61 -8.22
N ILE A 478 8.39 -0.10 -9.28
CA ILE A 478 7.37 -1.16 -9.23
C ILE A 478 7.85 -2.38 -8.44
N GLU A 479 9.07 -2.86 -8.71
CA GLU A 479 9.64 -3.99 -7.98
C GLU A 479 9.83 -3.68 -6.49
N ASN A 480 10.19 -2.43 -6.16
CA ASN A 480 10.39 -2.01 -4.78
C ASN A 480 9.08 -1.88 -4.00
N SER A 481 8.04 -1.33 -4.62
CA SER A 481 6.73 -1.19 -4.02
C SER A 481 5.98 -2.52 -3.92
N LEU A 482 6.14 -3.43 -4.89
CA LEU A 482 5.44 -4.73 -4.97
C LEU A 482 6.40 -5.93 -4.94
N ARG A 483 7.28 -6.00 -3.93
CA ARG A 483 8.45 -6.92 -3.87
C ARG A 483 8.17 -8.41 -4.01
N PHE A 484 6.96 -8.86 -3.64
CA PHE A 484 6.62 -10.29 -3.69
C PHE A 484 6.19 -10.74 -5.09
N ASN A 485 5.77 -9.80 -5.94
CA ASN A 485 5.19 -10.05 -7.26
C ASN A 485 4.15 -11.18 -7.26
N ASN A 486 3.17 -11.11 -6.36
CA ASN A 486 2.17 -12.16 -6.23
C ASN A 486 1.39 -12.35 -7.54
N GLU A 487 0.95 -13.58 -7.78
CA GLU A 487 0.10 -13.90 -8.93
C GLU A 487 -1.33 -13.39 -8.67
N LEU A 488 -2.03 -13.01 -9.73
CA LEU A 488 -3.44 -12.68 -9.67
C LEU A 488 -4.30 -13.94 -9.80
N SER A 489 -5.31 -14.05 -8.94
CA SER A 489 -6.28 -15.14 -8.90
C SER A 489 -7.69 -14.58 -9.06
N LEU A 490 -8.43 -15.10 -10.04
CA LEU A 490 -9.85 -14.87 -10.16
C LEU A 490 -10.61 -15.85 -9.28
N VAL A 491 -11.62 -15.36 -8.57
CA VAL A 491 -12.49 -16.15 -7.69
C VAL A 491 -13.93 -15.68 -7.83
N THR A 492 -14.87 -16.63 -7.78
CA THR A 492 -16.30 -16.32 -7.64
C THR A 492 -16.71 -16.51 -6.19
N ILE A 493 -17.23 -15.46 -5.57
CA ILE A 493 -17.64 -15.44 -4.17
C ILE A 493 -19.10 -15.02 -4.04
N THR A 494 -19.79 -15.52 -3.01
CA THR A 494 -21.14 -15.04 -2.70
C THR A 494 -21.10 -13.73 -1.91
N ALA A 495 -22.23 -13.02 -1.83
CA ALA A 495 -22.38 -11.83 -0.99
C ALA A 495 -22.01 -12.10 0.48
N ALA A 496 -22.49 -13.23 1.03
CA ALA A 496 -22.14 -13.64 2.40
C ALA A 496 -20.64 -13.96 2.56
N GLN A 497 -19.97 -14.48 1.52
CA GLN A 497 -18.53 -14.71 1.56
C GLN A 497 -17.73 -13.41 1.45
N LEU A 498 -18.19 -12.47 0.63
CA LEU A 498 -17.60 -11.13 0.51
C LEU A 498 -17.63 -10.40 1.85
N GLU A 499 -18.78 -10.40 2.55
CA GLU A 499 -18.88 -9.84 3.91
C GLU A 499 -17.81 -10.45 4.85
N GLN A 500 -17.67 -11.78 4.85
CA GLN A 500 -16.66 -12.47 5.67
C GLN A 500 -15.21 -12.07 5.33
N ILE A 501 -14.92 -11.86 4.05
CA ILE A 501 -13.60 -11.43 3.57
C ILE A 501 -13.29 -10.01 4.06
N VAL A 502 -14.23 -9.07 3.92
CA VAL A 502 -14.02 -7.67 4.32
C VAL A 502 -13.99 -7.53 5.84
N GLU A 503 -14.83 -8.28 6.57
CA GLU A 503 -14.76 -8.40 8.04
C GLU A 503 -13.40 -8.91 8.52
N HIS A 504 -12.85 -9.93 7.85
CA HIS A 504 -11.49 -10.40 8.14
C HIS A 504 -10.48 -9.30 7.90
N ALA A 505 -10.56 -8.60 6.76
CA ALA A 505 -9.58 -7.60 6.38
C ALA A 505 -9.42 -6.48 7.42
N VAL A 506 -10.49 -6.09 8.12
CA VAL A 506 -10.43 -5.06 9.19
C VAL A 506 -10.39 -5.60 10.62
N ALA A 507 -10.38 -6.92 10.82
CA ALA A 507 -10.41 -7.52 12.16
C ALA A 507 -9.18 -7.16 13.03
N GLY A 508 -8.03 -6.92 12.40
CA GLY A 508 -6.79 -6.55 13.08
C GLY A 508 -6.72 -5.07 13.51
N THR A 509 -7.59 -4.21 12.98
CA THR A 509 -7.53 -2.76 13.19
C THR A 509 -7.73 -2.39 14.65
N GLY A 510 -6.87 -1.50 15.15
CA GLY A 510 -6.90 -0.96 16.49
C GLY A 510 -5.75 0.05 16.71
N PRO A 511 -5.79 0.86 17.78
CA PRO A 511 -4.79 1.91 18.01
C PRO A 511 -3.36 1.38 18.01
N GLY A 512 -2.49 1.98 17.20
CA GLY A 512 -1.07 1.63 17.08
C GLY A 512 -0.78 0.25 16.46
N ARG A 513 -1.77 -0.42 15.88
CA ARG A 513 -1.60 -1.74 15.22
C ARG A 513 -1.56 -1.56 13.71
N THR A 514 -0.61 -2.21 13.04
CA THR A 514 -0.43 -2.16 11.58
C THR A 514 -0.52 -3.57 10.94
N PRO A 515 -1.70 -4.21 11.02
CA PRO A 515 -1.90 -5.58 10.54
C PRO A 515 -1.72 -5.67 9.03
N GLY A 516 -0.97 -6.66 8.54
CA GLY A 516 -0.76 -6.85 7.09
C GLY A 516 -2.04 -7.12 6.31
N GLN A 517 -3.06 -7.68 6.97
CA GLN A 517 -4.33 -8.10 6.37
C GLN A 517 -5.29 -6.96 6.00
N PHE A 518 -4.98 -5.71 6.35
CA PHE A 518 -5.85 -4.58 5.99
C PHE A 518 -5.94 -4.45 4.46
N PRO A 519 -7.14 -4.22 3.88
CA PRO A 519 -7.31 -4.32 2.44
C PRO A 519 -7.00 -2.99 1.72
N GLN A 520 -6.58 -3.08 0.47
CA GLN A 520 -6.66 -2.03 -0.54
C GLN A 520 -7.55 -2.56 -1.68
N ILE A 521 -8.43 -1.71 -2.23
CA ILE A 521 -9.60 -2.17 -2.98
C ILE A 521 -9.91 -1.37 -4.26
N SER A 522 -10.58 -2.04 -5.19
CA SER A 522 -11.24 -1.43 -6.35
C SER A 522 -12.57 -2.13 -6.65
N GLY A 523 -13.52 -1.39 -7.21
CA GLY A 523 -14.86 -1.87 -7.56
C GLY A 523 -15.78 -2.15 -6.37
N ILE A 524 -15.34 -1.82 -5.15
CA ILE A 524 -16.16 -1.82 -3.94
C ILE A 524 -15.87 -0.57 -3.10
N ALA A 525 -16.79 -0.22 -2.22
CA ALA A 525 -16.57 0.73 -1.13
C ALA A 525 -17.22 0.20 0.14
N PHE A 526 -16.61 0.41 1.30
CA PHE A 526 -17.17 -0.04 2.58
C PHE A 526 -16.82 0.90 3.72
N SER A 527 -17.61 0.83 4.79
CA SER A 527 -17.38 1.50 6.05
C SER A 527 -17.28 0.48 7.17
N PHE A 528 -16.47 0.79 8.19
CA PHE A 528 -16.32 -0.08 9.33
C PHE A 528 -16.16 0.69 10.64
N ASP A 529 -16.65 0.11 11.72
CA ASP A 529 -16.45 0.58 13.09
C ASP A 529 -15.46 -0.34 13.82
N PRO A 530 -14.21 0.12 14.10
CA PRO A 530 -13.21 -0.70 14.75
C PRO A 530 -13.52 -1.02 16.23
N THR A 531 -14.52 -0.35 16.82
CA THR A 531 -14.94 -0.60 18.22
C THR A 531 -15.89 -1.80 18.35
N LEU A 532 -16.49 -2.25 17.25
CA LEU A 532 -17.36 -3.40 17.21
C LEU A 532 -16.58 -4.73 17.16
N THR A 533 -17.32 -5.82 17.36
CA THR A 533 -16.77 -7.17 17.48
C THR A 533 -16.04 -7.58 16.21
N ALA A 534 -14.72 -7.79 16.32
CA ALA A 534 -13.92 -8.30 15.22
C ALA A 534 -14.28 -9.75 14.86
N ARG A 535 -14.19 -10.09 13.58
CA ARG A 535 -14.24 -11.48 13.12
C ARG A 535 -13.14 -12.32 13.77
N SER A 536 -13.45 -13.58 14.05
CA SER A 536 -12.48 -14.60 14.44
C SER A 536 -12.61 -15.84 13.55
N ALA A 537 -11.74 -16.83 13.75
CA ALA A 537 -11.85 -18.12 13.04
C ALA A 537 -13.17 -18.86 13.34
N THR A 538 -13.86 -18.54 14.43
CA THR A 538 -15.07 -19.24 14.91
C THR A 538 -16.33 -18.37 14.97
N SER A 539 -16.22 -17.06 14.71
CA SER A 539 -17.34 -16.13 14.83
C SER A 539 -17.29 -15.07 13.74
N GLN A 540 -18.46 -14.77 13.16
CA GLN A 540 -18.64 -13.63 12.28
C GLN A 540 -18.42 -12.32 13.07
N GLY A 541 -17.77 -11.35 12.42
CA GLY A 541 -17.59 -10.00 12.97
C GLY A 541 -18.83 -9.13 12.75
N ASP A 542 -18.81 -7.93 13.31
CA ASP A 542 -19.86 -6.91 13.19
C ASP A 542 -19.24 -5.52 12.92
N ARG A 543 -18.01 -5.48 12.38
CA ARG A 543 -17.30 -4.23 12.14
C ARG A 543 -17.78 -3.54 10.89
N ILE A 544 -18.16 -4.27 9.84
CA ILE A 544 -18.63 -3.69 8.58
C ILE A 544 -20.03 -3.12 8.78
N ARG A 545 -20.21 -1.84 8.47
CA ARG A 545 -21.51 -1.15 8.60
C ARG A 545 -22.19 -0.99 7.25
N SER A 546 -21.42 -0.58 6.25
CA SER A 546 -21.87 -0.45 4.86
C SER A 546 -20.87 -1.13 3.94
N LEU A 547 -21.36 -1.83 2.91
CA LEU A 547 -20.54 -2.41 1.85
C LEU A 547 -21.32 -2.38 0.54
N ALA A 548 -20.71 -1.82 -0.50
CA ALA A 548 -21.32 -1.65 -1.81
C ALA A 548 -20.37 -2.13 -2.93
N ILE A 549 -20.94 -2.67 -4.00
CA ILE A 549 -20.27 -2.84 -5.28
C ILE A 549 -20.39 -1.54 -6.06
N LYS A 550 -19.27 -1.08 -6.60
CA LYS A 550 -19.16 0.17 -7.35
C LYS A 550 -18.82 -0.12 -8.82
N ASP A 551 -19.39 0.65 -9.73
CA ASP A 551 -18.99 0.64 -11.14
C ASP A 551 -17.70 1.45 -11.38
N GLU A 552 -17.29 1.57 -12.64
CA GLU A 552 -16.09 2.31 -13.05
C GLU A 552 -16.17 3.83 -12.77
N ASN A 553 -17.37 4.37 -12.59
CA ASN A 553 -17.60 5.77 -12.25
C ASN A 553 -17.77 5.98 -10.74
N GLY A 554 -17.62 4.92 -9.93
CA GLY A 554 -17.77 4.97 -8.48
C GLY A 554 -19.23 4.94 -8.00
N LYS A 555 -20.19 4.62 -8.88
CA LYS A 555 -21.61 4.53 -8.53
C LYS A 555 -21.98 3.13 -8.02
N THR A 556 -22.86 3.09 -7.03
CA THR A 556 -23.39 1.90 -6.38
C THR A 556 -24.28 1.13 -7.35
N VAL A 557 -23.90 -0.13 -7.61
CA VAL A 557 -24.68 -1.07 -8.43
C VAL A 557 -25.30 -2.21 -7.60
N ASP A 558 -24.70 -2.53 -6.45
CA ASP A 558 -25.23 -3.48 -5.47
C ASP A 558 -24.89 -3.06 -4.04
N ILE A 559 -25.85 -3.22 -3.12
CA ILE A 559 -25.66 -3.04 -1.68
C ILE A 559 -25.52 -4.43 -1.05
N VAL A 560 -24.35 -4.69 -0.48
CA VAL A 560 -24.02 -5.99 0.14
C VAL A 560 -24.36 -5.99 1.62
N VAL A 561 -23.94 -4.96 2.34
CA VAL A 561 -24.21 -4.78 3.78
C VAL A 561 -24.75 -3.38 3.99
N SER A 562 -25.82 -3.25 4.78
CA SER A 562 -26.34 -1.95 5.24
C SER A 562 -26.70 -2.08 6.72
N ASP A 563 -26.26 -1.12 7.53
CA ASP A 563 -26.37 -1.14 9.00
C ASP A 563 -25.86 -2.45 9.64
N GLY A 564 -24.79 -3.01 9.08
CA GLY A 564 -24.19 -4.27 9.53
C GLY A 564 -25.04 -5.50 9.26
N GLN A 565 -26.04 -5.40 8.38
CA GLN A 565 -26.87 -6.52 7.95
C GLN A 565 -26.67 -6.78 6.47
N LEU A 566 -26.54 -8.06 6.11
CA LEU A 566 -26.46 -8.49 4.72
C LEU A 566 -27.78 -8.19 4.00
N ILE A 567 -27.71 -7.54 2.85
CA ILE A 567 -28.86 -7.15 2.02
C ILE A 567 -28.99 -8.08 0.82
N GLY A 568 -30.23 -8.43 0.46
CA GLY A 568 -30.56 -9.29 -0.68
C GLY A 568 -30.25 -10.77 -0.48
N ASP A 569 -30.17 -11.54 -1.57
CA ASP A 569 -29.85 -12.98 -1.52
C ASP A 569 -28.39 -13.19 -1.09
N PRO A 570 -28.11 -13.87 0.03
CA PRO A 570 -26.75 -14.17 0.49
C PRO A 570 -25.91 -14.97 -0.49
N ASN A 571 -26.54 -15.70 -1.42
CA ASN A 571 -25.88 -16.58 -2.38
C ASN A 571 -25.62 -15.93 -3.74
N ARG A 572 -26.08 -14.70 -3.98
CA ARG A 572 -25.73 -13.98 -5.21
C ARG A 572 -24.22 -13.82 -5.31
N THR A 573 -23.68 -13.95 -6.50
CA THR A 573 -22.24 -14.09 -6.71
C THR A 573 -21.61 -12.88 -7.36
N PHE A 574 -20.36 -12.61 -7.01
CA PHE A 574 -19.51 -11.61 -7.62
C PHE A 574 -18.20 -12.25 -8.07
N ARG A 575 -17.72 -11.83 -9.24
CA ARG A 575 -16.39 -12.20 -9.72
C ARG A 575 -15.37 -11.20 -9.20
N MET A 576 -14.35 -11.70 -8.52
CA MET A 576 -13.30 -10.93 -7.84
C MET A 576 -11.92 -11.35 -8.34
N VAL A 577 -11.00 -10.40 -8.47
CA VAL A 577 -9.55 -10.65 -8.53
C VAL A 577 -8.94 -10.41 -7.15
N THR A 578 -8.04 -11.28 -6.74
CA THR A 578 -7.23 -11.13 -5.54
C THR A 578 -5.83 -11.70 -5.77
N LEU A 579 -4.94 -11.61 -4.78
CA LEU A 579 -3.60 -12.20 -4.87
C LEU A 579 -3.66 -13.70 -4.54
N ASN A 580 -2.88 -14.53 -5.23
CA ASN A 580 -2.78 -15.95 -4.96
C ASN A 580 -2.35 -16.23 -3.51
N PHE A 581 -1.51 -15.38 -2.93
CA PHE A 581 -1.14 -15.40 -1.51
C PHE A 581 -2.38 -15.38 -0.60
N LEU A 582 -3.32 -14.46 -0.84
CA LEU A 582 -4.56 -14.36 -0.07
C LEU A 582 -5.50 -15.53 -0.36
N ALA A 583 -5.66 -15.88 -1.63
CA ALA A 583 -6.48 -17.03 -2.04
C ALA A 583 -5.98 -18.36 -1.43
N ASN A 584 -4.68 -18.46 -1.12
CA ASN A 584 -4.04 -19.58 -0.44
C ASN A 584 -4.10 -19.50 1.10
N GLY A 585 -4.78 -18.51 1.67
CA GLY A 585 -4.93 -18.33 3.13
C GLY A 585 -3.86 -17.43 3.77
N GLY A 586 -3.05 -16.73 2.96
CA GLY A 586 -2.14 -15.70 3.42
C GLY A 586 -2.87 -14.63 4.24
N ASP A 587 -2.18 -14.08 5.25
CA ASP A 587 -2.75 -13.14 6.22
C ASP A 587 -4.05 -13.60 6.90
N GLY A 588 -4.33 -14.91 6.89
CA GLY A 588 -5.50 -15.52 7.51
C GLY A 588 -6.81 -15.37 6.73
N TYR A 589 -6.77 -14.92 5.47
CA TYR A 589 -7.98 -14.72 4.69
C TYR A 589 -8.77 -16.03 4.50
N PRO A 590 -10.12 -16.00 4.56
CA PRO A 590 -10.93 -17.20 4.69
C PRO A 590 -11.17 -17.97 3.38
N PHE A 591 -10.49 -17.64 2.27
CA PHE A 591 -10.71 -18.29 0.96
C PHE A 591 -10.61 -19.82 1.03
N GLN A 592 -9.67 -20.36 1.82
CA GLN A 592 -9.53 -21.82 1.99
C GLN A 592 -10.77 -22.47 2.62
N SER A 593 -11.52 -21.74 3.45
CA SER A 593 -12.78 -22.23 4.02
C SER A 593 -13.93 -22.31 3.00
N PHE A 594 -13.79 -21.65 1.85
CA PHE A 594 -14.76 -21.65 0.76
C PHE A 594 -14.37 -22.58 -0.39
N ALA A 595 -13.22 -23.27 -0.32
CA ALA A 595 -12.54 -23.90 -1.46
C ALA A 595 -13.43 -24.89 -2.26
N THR A 596 -14.39 -25.56 -1.63
CA THR A 596 -15.30 -26.48 -2.31
C THR A 596 -16.34 -25.79 -3.21
N THR A 597 -16.50 -24.47 -3.08
CA THR A 597 -17.46 -23.65 -3.85
C THR A 597 -16.78 -22.53 -4.66
N LEU A 598 -15.46 -22.35 -4.49
CA LEU A 598 -14.68 -21.33 -5.19
C LEU A 598 -14.36 -21.77 -6.61
N ASP A 599 -14.99 -21.12 -7.58
CA ASP A 599 -14.53 -21.16 -8.97
C ASP A 599 -13.26 -20.30 -9.10
N ARG A 600 -12.10 -20.89 -8.76
CA ARG A 600 -10.80 -20.21 -8.77
C ARG A 600 -10.02 -20.47 -10.05
N ARG A 601 -9.42 -19.41 -10.61
CA ARG A 601 -8.47 -19.46 -11.72
C ARG A 601 -7.28 -18.55 -11.45
N ASP A 602 -6.09 -19.13 -11.33
CA ASP A 602 -4.84 -18.36 -11.28
C ASP A 602 -4.45 -17.92 -12.71
N LEU A 603 -4.04 -16.67 -12.87
CA LEU A 603 -3.81 -16.07 -14.19
C LEU A 603 -2.44 -16.42 -14.79
N VAL A 604 -1.44 -16.67 -13.94
CA VAL A 604 -0.10 -17.04 -14.41
C VAL A 604 -0.10 -18.43 -15.02
N VAL A 605 0.44 -18.54 -16.22
CA VAL A 605 0.67 -19.82 -16.90
C VAL A 605 2.17 -20.13 -16.89
N PRO A 606 2.64 -21.15 -16.12
CA PRO A 606 4.07 -21.44 -16.01
C PRO A 606 4.73 -21.70 -17.37
N GLY A 607 5.79 -20.93 -17.66
CA GLY A 607 6.56 -21.03 -18.90
C GLY A 607 5.91 -20.38 -20.12
N ALA A 608 4.77 -19.69 -19.96
CA ALA A 608 4.22 -18.87 -21.03
C ALA A 608 5.17 -17.72 -21.39
N PRO A 609 5.22 -17.31 -22.68
CA PRO A 609 5.91 -16.09 -23.09
C PRO A 609 5.31 -14.89 -22.35
N ARG A 610 6.17 -13.95 -21.97
CA ARG A 610 5.75 -12.68 -21.39
C ARG A 610 5.33 -11.74 -22.51
N THR A 611 4.23 -11.03 -22.33
CA THR A 611 3.67 -10.12 -23.34
C THR A 611 3.58 -8.69 -22.81
N GLY A 612 2.95 -7.80 -23.58
CA GLY A 612 2.81 -6.40 -23.19
C GLY A 612 4.12 -5.60 -23.19
N GLN A 613 4.11 -4.45 -22.52
CA GLN A 613 5.29 -3.62 -22.25
C GLN A 613 6.13 -4.19 -21.09
N ALA A 614 5.48 -4.76 -20.08
CA ALA A 614 6.03 -5.14 -18.79
C ALA A 614 6.69 -6.53 -18.76
N THR A 615 7.49 -6.86 -19.78
CA THR A 615 8.10 -8.20 -19.93
C THR A 615 9.13 -8.60 -18.86
N PHE A 616 9.39 -7.74 -17.87
CA PHE A 616 10.22 -8.06 -16.71
C PHE A 616 9.51 -8.97 -15.69
N ALA A 617 8.18 -8.94 -15.66
CA ALA A 617 7.33 -9.78 -14.81
C ALA A 617 6.53 -10.78 -15.67
N ALA A 618 5.95 -11.82 -15.04
CA ALA A 618 5.12 -12.78 -15.78
C ALA A 618 3.69 -12.27 -15.92
N ASP A 619 3.07 -12.50 -17.08
CA ASP A 619 1.68 -12.13 -17.34
C ASP A 619 0.75 -12.62 -16.23
N GLY A 620 -0.07 -11.71 -15.69
CA GLY A 620 -1.00 -12.03 -14.61
C GLY A 620 -0.37 -12.03 -13.21
N THR A 621 0.81 -11.43 -13.05
CA THR A 621 1.37 -11.06 -11.73
C THR A 621 1.08 -9.60 -11.39
N GLU A 622 1.16 -9.20 -10.13
CA GLU A 622 0.82 -7.82 -9.72
C GLU A 622 1.79 -6.76 -10.25
N GLN A 623 3.08 -7.06 -10.45
CA GLN A 623 4.02 -6.11 -11.06
C GLN A 623 3.74 -5.94 -12.55
N ASP A 624 3.45 -7.04 -13.26
CA ASP A 624 3.02 -7.02 -14.66
C ASP A 624 1.73 -6.20 -14.80
N ALA A 625 0.71 -6.53 -14.01
CA ALA A 625 -0.57 -5.86 -14.05
C ALA A 625 -0.45 -4.36 -13.77
N PHE A 626 0.38 -3.98 -12.80
CA PHE A 626 0.59 -2.57 -12.45
C PHE A 626 1.32 -1.81 -13.57
N ALA A 627 2.41 -2.37 -14.11
CA ALA A 627 3.17 -1.77 -15.20
C ALA A 627 2.34 -1.62 -16.50
N GLU A 628 1.58 -2.65 -16.87
CA GLU A 628 0.66 -2.60 -18.01
C GLU A 628 -0.43 -1.56 -17.81
N TYR A 629 -0.99 -1.46 -16.59
CA TYR A 629 -2.03 -0.48 -16.29
C TYR A 629 -1.51 0.97 -16.32
N LEU A 630 -0.34 1.22 -15.73
CA LEU A 630 0.33 2.53 -15.79
C LEU A 630 0.53 2.99 -17.24
N SER A 631 0.86 2.06 -18.14
CA SER A 631 1.03 2.32 -19.57
C SER A 631 -0.27 2.71 -20.27
N ARG A 632 -1.45 2.44 -19.66
CA ARG A 632 -2.79 2.70 -20.24
C ARG A 632 -3.41 4.01 -19.74
N ILE A 633 -3.11 4.45 -18.51
CA ILE A 633 -3.84 5.55 -17.85
C ILE A 633 -3.20 6.93 -18.04
N GLY A 634 -2.02 7.00 -18.66
CA GLY A 634 -1.27 8.26 -18.77
C GLY A 634 -0.71 8.71 -17.42
N THR A 635 -0.70 10.02 -17.17
CA THR A 635 -0.16 10.58 -15.92
C THR A 635 -1.16 10.48 -14.79
N TYR A 636 -0.78 9.82 -13.69
CA TYR A 636 -1.56 9.76 -12.47
C TYR A 636 -1.46 11.07 -11.67
N THR A 637 -2.58 11.61 -11.22
CA THR A 637 -2.64 12.94 -10.58
C THR A 637 -3.40 12.98 -9.26
N GLN A 638 -3.96 11.86 -8.80
CA GLN A 638 -4.78 11.84 -7.58
C GLN A 638 -3.89 11.73 -6.33
N ALA A 639 -3.79 12.84 -5.60
CA ALA A 639 -3.05 12.90 -4.35
C ALA A 639 -3.64 11.95 -3.30
N ASP A 640 -2.78 11.51 -2.38
CA ASP A 640 -3.20 10.79 -1.19
C ASP A 640 -4.03 11.70 -0.27
N THR A 641 -4.96 11.10 0.47
CA THR A 641 -5.86 11.82 1.37
C THR A 641 -5.72 11.29 2.79
N GLU A 642 -6.04 12.11 3.78
CA GLU A 642 -6.12 11.66 5.18
C GLU A 642 -7.32 10.73 5.39
N ALA A 643 -7.27 9.87 6.41
CA ALA A 643 -8.36 8.93 6.71
C ALA A 643 -9.75 9.59 6.91
N THR A 644 -9.78 10.88 7.25
CA THR A 644 -11.02 11.67 7.36
C THR A 644 -11.70 11.93 6.02
N GLU A 645 -10.97 11.76 4.91
CA GLU A 645 -11.37 12.05 3.53
C GLU A 645 -11.50 10.78 2.67
N ASP A 646 -11.01 9.62 3.12
CA ASP A 646 -11.17 8.31 2.47
C ASP A 646 -12.60 7.95 2.04
N ILE A 647 -12.79 7.56 0.77
CA ILE A 647 -14.12 7.32 0.20
C ILE A 647 -14.39 5.84 -0.12
N ARG A 648 -13.37 5.04 -0.42
CA ARG A 648 -13.51 3.60 -0.68
C ARG A 648 -13.44 2.80 0.62
N ILE A 649 -12.57 3.17 1.56
CA ILE A 649 -12.39 2.48 2.85
C ILE A 649 -12.64 3.45 4.01
N GLN A 650 -13.84 3.43 4.58
CA GLN A 650 -14.25 4.46 5.55
C GLN A 650 -14.17 3.95 7.00
N ASN A 651 -13.22 4.48 7.78
CA ASN A 651 -13.16 4.20 9.22
C ASN A 651 -14.09 5.15 10.00
N LEU A 652 -15.16 4.58 10.57
CA LEU A 652 -16.19 5.35 11.27
C LEU A 652 -15.73 5.95 12.61
N ALA A 653 -14.53 5.59 13.08
CA ALA A 653 -13.93 6.25 14.23
C ALA A 653 -13.43 7.68 13.91
N VAL A 654 -13.22 8.01 12.62
CA VAL A 654 -12.63 9.29 12.20
C VAL A 654 -13.48 10.05 11.18
N ARG A 655 -14.44 9.41 10.52
CA ARG A 655 -15.36 10.06 9.57
C ARG A 655 -16.78 9.50 9.63
N ASN A 656 -17.73 10.21 9.03
CA ASN A 656 -19.09 9.73 8.84
C ASN A 656 -19.17 8.74 7.68
N ASP A 657 -20.15 7.83 7.75
CA ASP A 657 -20.46 6.91 6.66
C ASP A 657 -21.05 7.68 5.47
N SER A 658 -20.45 7.47 4.30
CA SER A 658 -20.84 8.07 3.03
C SER A 658 -20.80 7.07 1.87
N VAL A 659 -20.71 5.77 2.18
CA VAL A 659 -20.59 4.68 1.19
C VAL A 659 -21.76 4.70 0.19
N PHE A 660 -22.94 5.11 0.66
CA PHE A 660 -24.18 5.18 -0.13
C PHE A 660 -24.62 6.62 -0.42
N SER A 661 -23.71 7.58 -0.49
CA SER A 661 -24.03 8.99 -0.78
C SER A 661 -24.70 9.20 -2.15
N ASP A 662 -24.55 8.24 -3.05
CA ASP A 662 -25.14 8.16 -4.39
C ASP A 662 -26.43 7.32 -4.45
N VAL A 663 -26.93 6.84 -3.31
CA VAL A 663 -28.19 6.06 -3.20
C VAL A 663 -29.28 6.91 -2.54
N ILE A 664 -30.48 6.88 -3.11
CA ILE A 664 -31.62 7.65 -2.61
C ILE A 664 -32.43 6.79 -1.65
N PHE A 665 -32.25 7.03 -0.35
CA PHE A 665 -33.06 6.44 0.72
C PHE A 665 -34.22 7.35 1.12
N GLY A 666 -35.37 6.77 1.47
CA GLY A 666 -36.43 7.54 2.11
C GLY A 666 -37.81 6.90 2.09
N SER A 667 -38.82 7.75 2.30
CA SER A 667 -40.25 7.41 2.23
C SER A 667 -41.02 8.64 1.72
N GLY A 668 -42.18 8.43 1.09
CA GLY A 668 -42.98 9.50 0.50
C GLY A 668 -42.53 9.81 -0.93
N THR A 669 -42.34 11.09 -1.27
CA THR A 669 -41.96 11.49 -2.63
C THR A 669 -40.45 11.59 -2.79
N LEU A 670 -39.87 10.81 -3.71
CA LEU A 670 -38.44 10.74 -4.00
C LEU A 670 -38.17 11.15 -5.46
N PHE A 671 -37.05 11.83 -5.70
CA PHE A 671 -36.66 12.34 -7.01
C PHE A 671 -35.23 11.92 -7.34
N GLY A 672 -35.03 11.40 -8.54
CA GLY A 672 -33.75 11.05 -9.12
C GLY A 672 -33.17 12.18 -9.98
N THR A 673 -32.11 11.84 -10.69
CA THR A 673 -31.41 12.65 -11.65
C THR A 673 -31.79 12.22 -13.08
N ASN A 674 -31.04 12.62 -14.11
CA ASN A 674 -31.20 12.08 -15.47
C ASN A 674 -30.09 11.06 -15.79
N SER A 675 -29.42 10.55 -14.77
CA SER A 675 -28.45 9.47 -14.86
C SER A 675 -29.05 8.25 -14.22
N ASP A 676 -28.45 7.08 -14.43
CA ASP A 676 -28.83 5.89 -13.69
C ASP A 676 -28.87 6.24 -12.19
N ASP A 677 -29.92 5.87 -11.47
CA ASP A 677 -30.06 6.07 -10.02
C ASP A 677 -30.38 4.76 -9.29
N MET A 678 -30.14 4.75 -7.98
CA MET A 678 -30.57 3.66 -7.09
C MET A 678 -31.49 4.18 -5.99
N PHE A 679 -32.69 3.63 -5.90
CA PHE A 679 -33.69 3.97 -4.87
C PHE A 679 -33.93 2.81 -3.92
N LEU A 680 -33.87 3.09 -2.63
CA LEU A 680 -34.36 2.20 -1.56
C LEU A 680 -35.43 2.95 -0.75
N ALA A 681 -36.68 2.78 -1.15
CA ALA A 681 -37.83 3.41 -0.51
C ALA A 681 -38.51 2.47 0.49
N SER A 682 -38.83 3.01 1.66
CA SER A 682 -39.54 2.34 2.74
C SER A 682 -40.84 3.07 3.09
N GLY A 683 -41.70 2.45 3.92
CA GLY A 683 -43.01 3.01 4.26
C GLY A 683 -44.02 2.94 3.12
N ASP A 684 -45.30 3.16 3.41
CA ASP A 684 -46.39 3.02 2.43
C ASP A 684 -46.60 4.30 1.61
N ASN A 685 -47.24 4.17 0.44
CA ASN A 685 -47.66 5.26 -0.45
C ASN A 685 -46.51 6.13 -0.97
N ASN A 686 -45.42 5.52 -1.42
CA ASN A 686 -44.31 6.25 -2.01
C ASN A 686 -44.65 6.75 -3.41
N ILE A 687 -44.03 7.86 -3.81
CA ILE A 687 -44.06 8.37 -5.18
C ILE A 687 -42.63 8.58 -5.65
N ILE A 688 -42.17 7.80 -6.61
CA ILE A 688 -40.80 7.86 -7.12
C ILE A 688 -40.78 8.45 -8.52
N TYR A 689 -39.94 9.46 -8.74
CA TYR A 689 -39.62 10.00 -10.05
C TYR A 689 -38.13 9.76 -10.32
N ALA A 690 -37.78 8.70 -11.03
CA ALA A 690 -36.39 8.37 -11.33
C ALA A 690 -35.84 9.15 -12.55
N ASN A 691 -36.71 9.61 -13.45
CA ASN A 691 -36.35 10.26 -14.73
C ASN A 691 -35.43 9.36 -15.60
N GLU A 692 -34.69 9.93 -16.56
CA GLU A 692 -33.90 9.15 -17.52
C GLU A 692 -32.81 8.29 -16.84
N GLY A 693 -32.40 7.19 -17.48
CA GLY A 693 -31.30 6.34 -17.02
C GLY A 693 -31.75 4.90 -16.78
N ASN A 694 -30.80 3.98 -16.58
CA ASN A 694 -31.10 2.62 -16.17
C ASN A 694 -31.20 2.57 -14.64
N ASN A 695 -32.40 2.71 -14.11
CA ASN A 695 -32.64 2.89 -12.69
C ASN A 695 -32.87 1.56 -11.96
N LYS A 696 -32.38 1.47 -10.72
CA LYS A 696 -32.68 0.35 -9.82
C LYS A 696 -33.56 0.84 -8.67
N ILE A 697 -34.82 0.46 -8.70
CA ILE A 697 -35.86 0.96 -7.81
C ILE A 697 -36.37 -0.18 -6.94
N THR A 698 -36.15 -0.09 -5.62
CA THR A 698 -36.72 -1.01 -4.64
C THR A 698 -37.62 -0.25 -3.67
N VAL A 699 -38.88 -0.66 -3.58
CA VAL A 699 -39.88 -0.09 -2.66
C VAL A 699 -40.44 -1.18 -1.79
N THR A 700 -40.27 -1.11 -0.46
CA THR A 700 -40.71 -2.21 0.43
C THR A 700 -42.11 -2.04 1.00
N GLY A 701 -42.65 -0.81 1.04
CA GLY A 701 -43.99 -0.56 1.58
C GLY A 701 -45.10 -0.66 0.55
N LEU A 702 -46.33 -0.45 1.02
CA LEU A 702 -47.55 -0.75 0.28
C LEU A 702 -48.02 0.40 -0.62
N ASN A 703 -48.77 0.08 -1.68
CA ASN A 703 -49.54 1.03 -2.50
C ASN A 703 -48.71 2.20 -3.08
N SER A 704 -47.60 1.92 -3.75
CA SER A 704 -46.68 2.95 -4.23
C SER A 704 -46.83 3.25 -5.72
N LYS A 705 -46.43 4.46 -6.10
CA LYS A 705 -46.39 5.00 -7.46
C LYS A 705 -44.94 5.13 -7.93
N VAL A 706 -44.58 4.53 -9.05
CA VAL A 706 -43.23 4.60 -9.61
C VAL A 706 -43.28 5.14 -11.02
N TYR A 707 -42.52 6.20 -11.28
CA TYR A 707 -42.20 6.71 -12.61
C TYR A 707 -40.72 6.50 -12.85
N ALA A 708 -40.37 5.44 -13.60
CA ALA A 708 -38.99 5.05 -13.79
C ALA A 708 -38.25 5.87 -14.85
N GLY A 709 -38.98 6.56 -15.74
CA GLY A 709 -38.40 7.32 -16.86
C GLY A 709 -38.10 6.42 -18.06
N ASN A 710 -37.23 6.84 -18.99
CA ASN A 710 -36.77 5.94 -20.06
C ASN A 710 -35.44 5.30 -19.65
N GLY A 711 -35.23 4.06 -20.09
CA GLY A 711 -34.02 3.29 -19.81
C GLY A 711 -34.36 1.83 -19.54
N ASN A 712 -33.35 0.99 -19.32
CA ASN A 712 -33.57 -0.39 -18.93
C ASN A 712 -33.70 -0.48 -17.41
N ASP A 713 -34.91 -0.28 -16.88
CA ASP A 713 -35.11 -0.16 -15.44
C ASP A 713 -35.33 -1.52 -14.75
N GLN A 714 -34.83 -1.62 -13.52
CA GLN A 714 -35.10 -2.73 -12.60
C GLN A 714 -36.00 -2.23 -11.47
N ILE A 715 -37.27 -2.64 -11.49
CA ILE A 715 -38.29 -2.14 -10.57
C ILE A 715 -38.81 -3.29 -9.71
N THR A 716 -38.64 -3.17 -8.40
CA THR A 716 -39.24 -4.07 -7.42
C THR A 716 -40.06 -3.24 -6.44
N VAL A 717 -41.36 -3.47 -6.39
CA VAL A 717 -42.25 -2.86 -5.40
C VAL A 717 -42.86 -3.92 -4.50
N GLY A 718 -43.18 -3.51 -3.28
CA GLY A 718 -43.77 -4.36 -2.26
C GLY A 718 -45.21 -4.73 -2.57
N ASN A 719 -45.88 -5.39 -1.63
CA ASN A 719 -47.30 -5.72 -1.79
C ASN A 719 -48.20 -4.47 -1.85
N GLY A 720 -49.50 -4.64 -2.05
CA GLY A 720 -50.47 -3.56 -2.17
C GLY A 720 -50.77 -3.21 -3.63
N ASN A 721 -51.61 -2.20 -3.83
CA ASN A 721 -52.04 -1.79 -5.16
C ASN A 721 -51.05 -0.77 -5.70
N ASN A 722 -50.01 -1.22 -6.42
CA ASN A 722 -48.97 -0.34 -6.93
C ASN A 722 -49.28 0.15 -8.34
N GLU A 723 -48.74 1.31 -8.69
CA GLU A 723 -48.88 1.91 -10.01
C GLU A 723 -47.50 2.22 -10.59
N ILE A 724 -47.13 1.54 -11.67
CA ILE A 724 -45.78 1.53 -12.24
C ILE A 724 -45.82 2.06 -13.68
N TYR A 725 -45.00 3.07 -13.95
CA TYR A 725 -44.75 3.64 -15.27
C TYR A 725 -43.28 3.48 -15.60
N ALA A 726 -42.95 2.44 -16.37
CA ALA A 726 -41.58 2.11 -16.75
C ALA A 726 -41.14 2.78 -18.07
N ASN A 727 -42.08 3.31 -18.86
CA ASN A 727 -41.84 3.89 -20.20
C ASN A 727 -40.89 3.05 -21.08
N GLU A 728 -40.16 3.70 -22.00
CA GLU A 728 -39.34 3.04 -23.04
C GLU A 728 -38.12 2.32 -22.44
N GLY A 729 -37.73 1.20 -23.06
CA GLY A 729 -36.56 0.41 -22.67
C GLY A 729 -36.92 -1.03 -22.29
N ASN A 730 -35.92 -1.88 -22.08
CA ASN A 730 -36.12 -3.27 -21.69
C ASN A 730 -36.19 -3.36 -20.16
N ASN A 731 -37.40 -3.32 -19.60
CA ASN A 731 -37.60 -3.23 -18.16
C ASN A 731 -37.77 -4.58 -17.51
N THR A 732 -37.39 -4.69 -16.24
CA THR A 732 -37.67 -5.84 -15.37
C THR A 732 -38.49 -5.39 -14.17
N ILE A 733 -39.71 -5.91 -14.04
CA ILE A 733 -40.69 -5.43 -13.06
C ILE A 733 -41.19 -6.58 -12.18
N PHE A 734 -41.09 -6.40 -10.87
CA PHE A 734 -41.68 -7.25 -9.84
C PHE A 734 -42.65 -6.43 -8.98
N ALA A 735 -43.95 -6.64 -9.14
CA ALA A 735 -44.97 -5.79 -8.52
C ALA A 735 -45.55 -6.31 -7.18
N GLY A 736 -45.13 -7.48 -6.72
CA GLY A 736 -45.67 -8.09 -5.50
C GLY A 736 -47.16 -8.44 -5.61
N ASN A 737 -47.79 -8.78 -4.47
CA ASN A 737 -49.24 -9.04 -4.42
C ASN A 737 -50.05 -7.75 -4.32
N GLY A 738 -51.31 -7.77 -4.70
CA GLY A 738 -52.24 -6.65 -4.73
C GLY A 738 -52.72 -6.40 -6.15
N ASN A 739 -53.63 -5.45 -6.34
CA ASN A 739 -54.15 -5.10 -7.66
C ASN A 739 -53.24 -4.01 -8.25
N ASN A 740 -52.28 -4.41 -9.07
CA ASN A 740 -51.27 -3.51 -9.62
C ASN A 740 -51.70 -2.98 -11.00
N LEU A 741 -51.25 -1.76 -11.30
CA LEU A 741 -51.41 -1.12 -12.60
C LEU A 741 -50.02 -0.85 -13.18
N ILE A 742 -49.71 -1.46 -14.32
CA ILE A 742 -48.37 -1.40 -14.93
C ILE A 742 -48.49 -0.88 -16.36
N PHE A 743 -47.72 0.15 -16.67
CA PHE A 743 -47.51 0.67 -18.02
C PHE A 743 -46.02 0.60 -18.36
N THR A 744 -45.69 -0.13 -19.41
CA THR A 744 -44.36 -0.09 -20.04
C THR A 744 -44.47 0.57 -21.42
N GLY A 745 -43.34 0.97 -22.00
CA GLY A 745 -43.24 1.60 -23.32
C GLY A 745 -42.90 0.59 -24.41
N ASN A 746 -42.09 0.96 -25.41
CA ASN A 746 -41.50 -0.05 -26.28
C ASN A 746 -40.25 -0.65 -25.63
N GLY A 747 -40.07 -1.95 -25.81
CA GLY A 747 -38.93 -2.70 -25.29
C GLY A 747 -39.30 -4.17 -25.05
N ALA A 748 -38.30 -5.02 -24.84
CA ALA A 748 -38.53 -6.39 -24.40
C ALA A 748 -38.64 -6.40 -22.87
N ASP A 749 -39.85 -6.26 -22.34
CA ASP A 749 -40.09 -6.17 -20.89
C ASP A 749 -40.30 -7.54 -20.24
N ASN A 750 -39.78 -7.72 -19.03
CA ASN A 750 -40.08 -8.85 -18.16
C ASN A 750 -40.94 -8.38 -16.99
N ILE A 751 -42.21 -8.77 -16.97
CA ILE A 751 -43.20 -8.30 -16.00
C ILE A 751 -43.70 -9.48 -15.18
N THR A 752 -43.53 -9.40 -13.86
CA THR A 752 -44.05 -10.39 -12.91
C THR A 752 -44.86 -9.70 -11.81
N THR A 753 -46.12 -10.10 -11.64
CA THR A 753 -46.97 -9.70 -10.52
C THR A 753 -47.33 -10.91 -9.65
N GLY A 754 -47.98 -10.66 -8.53
CA GLY A 754 -48.31 -11.65 -7.50
C GLY A 754 -49.77 -12.10 -7.54
N SER A 755 -50.39 -12.26 -6.37
CA SER A 755 -51.84 -12.46 -6.29
C SER A 755 -52.56 -11.11 -6.31
N GLY A 756 -53.68 -10.99 -7.03
CA GLY A 756 -54.47 -9.77 -7.17
C GLY A 756 -55.06 -9.69 -8.57
N ASN A 757 -55.92 -8.70 -8.79
CA ASN A 757 -56.46 -8.42 -10.12
C ASN A 757 -55.62 -7.32 -10.76
N ASP A 758 -54.65 -7.71 -11.57
CA ASP A 758 -53.67 -6.81 -12.16
C ASP A 758 -54.09 -6.27 -13.53
N VAL A 759 -53.62 -5.07 -13.87
CA VAL A 759 -53.81 -4.46 -15.19
C VAL A 759 -52.47 -4.08 -15.79
N ILE A 760 -52.14 -4.66 -16.94
CA ILE A 760 -50.83 -4.49 -17.59
C ILE A 760 -51.01 -3.98 -19.01
N TYR A 761 -50.27 -2.92 -19.35
CA TYR A 761 -50.11 -2.39 -20.70
C TYR A 761 -48.63 -2.48 -21.08
N ALA A 762 -48.25 -3.52 -21.84
CA ALA A 762 -46.87 -3.80 -22.22
C ALA A 762 -46.43 -3.19 -23.57
N ASN A 763 -47.37 -2.57 -24.30
CA ASN A 763 -47.14 -1.82 -25.53
C ASN A 763 -46.31 -2.53 -26.64
N GLY A 764 -45.05 -2.20 -26.85
CA GLY A 764 -44.30 -2.68 -28.03
C GLY A 764 -43.09 -3.52 -27.63
N GLY A 765 -42.72 -4.53 -28.41
CA GLY A 765 -41.55 -5.37 -28.18
C GLY A 765 -41.93 -6.78 -27.73
N ASN A 766 -40.92 -7.62 -27.47
CA ASN A 766 -41.13 -9.03 -27.16
C ASN A 766 -41.22 -9.21 -25.65
N ASN A 767 -42.43 -9.15 -25.10
CA ASN A 767 -42.63 -9.10 -23.66
C ASN A 767 -42.80 -10.49 -23.05
N ARG A 768 -42.39 -10.63 -21.78
CA ARG A 768 -42.61 -11.84 -20.98
C ARG A 768 -43.40 -11.48 -19.73
N ILE A 769 -44.64 -11.95 -19.65
CA ILE A 769 -45.61 -11.49 -18.65
C ILE A 769 -46.11 -12.67 -17.82
N PHE A 770 -45.99 -12.56 -16.49
CA PHE A 770 -46.51 -13.51 -15.50
C PHE A 770 -47.37 -12.77 -14.48
N THR A 771 -48.67 -13.04 -14.41
CA THR A 771 -49.57 -12.27 -13.52
C THR A 771 -50.01 -13.01 -12.26
N GLY A 772 -49.65 -14.27 -12.08
CA GLY A 772 -49.93 -14.98 -10.84
C GLY A 772 -51.40 -15.38 -10.70
N ALA A 773 -52.09 -14.90 -9.65
CA ALA A 773 -53.43 -15.39 -9.32
C ALA A 773 -54.42 -14.24 -9.14
N GLY A 774 -55.54 -14.29 -9.83
CA GLY A 774 -56.60 -13.29 -9.75
C GLY A 774 -57.21 -13.06 -11.13
N ASP A 775 -58.09 -12.06 -11.23
CA ASP A 775 -58.74 -11.75 -12.50
C ASP A 775 -57.96 -10.63 -13.20
N ASP A 776 -57.01 -11.01 -14.06
CA ASP A 776 -56.05 -10.08 -14.67
C ASP A 776 -56.49 -9.57 -16.03
N THR A 777 -56.06 -8.35 -16.37
CA THR A 777 -56.26 -7.73 -17.68
C THR A 777 -54.92 -7.35 -18.31
N ILE A 778 -54.58 -7.94 -19.45
CA ILE A 778 -53.28 -7.80 -20.10
C ILE A 778 -53.45 -7.29 -21.52
N TYR A 779 -52.76 -6.21 -21.86
CA TYR A 779 -52.62 -5.67 -23.21
C TYR A 779 -51.15 -5.75 -23.61
N THR A 780 -50.80 -6.66 -24.51
CA THR A 780 -49.38 -6.89 -24.86
C THR A 780 -48.89 -5.95 -25.96
N GLY A 781 -49.79 -5.60 -26.88
CA GLY A 781 -49.53 -4.75 -28.02
C GLY A 781 -48.80 -5.50 -29.14
N SER A 782 -47.74 -4.93 -29.71
CA SER A 782 -47.06 -5.50 -30.89
C SER A 782 -45.73 -6.14 -30.53
N GLY A 783 -45.44 -7.33 -31.06
CA GLY A 783 -44.18 -8.04 -30.85
C GLY A 783 -44.44 -9.52 -30.60
N ASP A 784 -43.40 -10.31 -30.40
CA ASP A 784 -43.54 -11.74 -30.12
C ASP A 784 -43.62 -11.93 -28.59
N ASP A 785 -44.84 -11.95 -28.04
CA ASP A 785 -45.05 -11.95 -26.58
C ASP A 785 -45.21 -13.36 -25.99
N PHE A 786 -44.78 -13.55 -24.73
CA PHE A 786 -45.04 -14.74 -23.93
C PHE A 786 -45.85 -14.38 -22.69
N ILE A 787 -47.07 -14.92 -22.57
CA ILE A 787 -48.02 -14.56 -21.53
C ILE A 787 -48.43 -15.79 -20.74
N ASN A 788 -48.24 -15.75 -19.42
CA ASN A 788 -48.88 -16.67 -18.48
C ASN A 788 -49.70 -15.88 -17.46
N ALA A 789 -51.00 -15.81 -17.69
CA ALA A 789 -51.94 -15.11 -16.81
C ALA A 789 -52.30 -15.90 -15.54
N GLY A 790 -51.75 -17.11 -15.36
CA GLY A 790 -51.95 -17.92 -14.17
C GLY A 790 -53.40 -18.29 -13.85
N ALA A 791 -53.78 -18.24 -12.56
CA ALA A 791 -55.09 -18.68 -12.07
C ALA A 791 -56.10 -17.52 -12.01
N GLY A 792 -57.40 -17.80 -12.06
CA GLY A 792 -58.47 -16.79 -12.09
C GLY A 792 -59.02 -16.52 -13.50
N ILE A 793 -59.88 -15.52 -13.65
CA ILE A 793 -60.55 -15.19 -14.91
C ILE A 793 -59.84 -14.02 -15.58
N ASN A 794 -59.06 -14.33 -16.61
CA ASN A 794 -58.14 -13.40 -17.24
C ASN A 794 -58.68 -12.88 -18.57
N THR A 795 -58.34 -11.64 -18.91
CA THR A 795 -58.62 -11.02 -20.21
C THR A 795 -57.32 -10.59 -20.87
N ILE A 796 -57.04 -11.11 -22.05
CA ILE A 796 -55.79 -10.85 -22.79
C ILE A 796 -56.15 -10.23 -24.14
N TRP A 797 -55.49 -9.13 -24.49
CA TRP A 797 -55.60 -8.44 -25.77
C TRP A 797 -54.25 -8.43 -26.47
N LEU A 798 -54.20 -9.14 -27.59
CA LEU A 798 -53.04 -9.23 -28.48
C LEU A 798 -53.18 -8.22 -29.63
N ASN A 799 -52.08 -7.67 -30.13
CA ASN A 799 -52.10 -6.75 -31.28
C ASN A 799 -50.95 -7.01 -32.28
N GLY A 800 -50.82 -8.27 -32.69
CA GLY A 800 -49.94 -8.74 -33.77
C GLY A 800 -48.55 -9.18 -33.29
N GLY A 801 -47.90 -10.03 -34.10
CA GLY A 801 -46.66 -10.73 -33.71
C GLY A 801 -46.91 -12.21 -33.41
N GLN A 802 -45.84 -12.95 -33.13
CA GLN A 802 -45.91 -14.39 -32.85
C GLN A 802 -46.03 -14.66 -31.35
N ASP A 803 -47.25 -14.51 -30.83
CA ASP A 803 -47.51 -14.61 -29.39
C ASP A 803 -47.65 -16.06 -28.91
N THR A 804 -47.27 -16.32 -27.66
CA THR A 804 -47.59 -17.54 -26.92
C THR A 804 -48.39 -17.22 -25.68
N VAL A 805 -49.63 -17.71 -25.61
CA VAL A 805 -50.48 -17.60 -24.41
C VAL A 805 -50.56 -18.95 -23.71
N VAL A 806 -50.07 -19.03 -22.48
CA VAL A 806 -50.05 -20.26 -21.68
C VAL A 806 -51.41 -20.53 -21.08
N LEU A 807 -51.91 -21.73 -21.32
CA LEU A 807 -53.10 -22.30 -20.69
C LEU A 807 -52.70 -22.94 -19.36
N THR A 808 -53.27 -22.42 -18.28
CA THR A 808 -52.95 -22.82 -16.91
C THR A 808 -54.16 -23.46 -16.25
N LYS A 809 -53.94 -24.59 -15.58
CA LYS A 809 -54.97 -25.23 -14.76
C LYS A 809 -55.24 -24.37 -13.52
N GLY A 810 -56.50 -24.11 -13.22
CA GLY A 810 -57.00 -23.20 -12.19
C GLY A 810 -57.32 -21.80 -12.72
N GLY A 811 -57.09 -21.52 -14.01
CA GLY A 811 -57.38 -20.25 -14.66
C GLY A 811 -58.16 -20.40 -15.95
N THR A 812 -58.89 -19.35 -16.31
CA THR A 812 -59.64 -19.24 -17.56
C THR A 812 -59.28 -17.93 -18.25
N SER A 813 -58.69 -17.98 -19.44
CA SER A 813 -58.31 -16.78 -20.20
C SER A 813 -59.26 -16.49 -21.38
N THR A 814 -59.80 -15.28 -21.44
CA THR A 814 -60.44 -14.74 -22.66
C THR A 814 -59.36 -14.10 -23.51
N ILE A 815 -59.10 -14.66 -24.69
CA ILE A 815 -58.02 -14.24 -25.59
C ILE A 815 -58.63 -13.49 -26.78
N ASN A 816 -58.36 -12.20 -26.85
CA ASN A 816 -58.77 -11.32 -27.95
C ASN A 816 -57.58 -11.03 -28.87
N GLY A 817 -57.83 -10.92 -30.17
CA GLY A 817 -56.78 -10.65 -31.16
C GLY A 817 -55.97 -11.87 -31.60
N PHE A 818 -56.41 -13.09 -31.27
CA PHE A 818 -55.75 -14.33 -31.70
C PHE A 818 -55.69 -14.44 -33.22
N GLN A 819 -54.50 -14.70 -33.77
CA GLN A 819 -54.29 -14.87 -35.22
C GLN A 819 -53.75 -16.27 -35.52
N ILE A 820 -54.44 -17.01 -36.40
CA ILE A 820 -54.06 -18.37 -36.78
C ILE A 820 -52.69 -18.36 -37.45
N GLY A 821 -51.78 -19.22 -36.97
CA GLY A 821 -50.41 -19.34 -37.49
C GLY A 821 -49.44 -18.26 -37.01
N GLN A 822 -49.90 -17.30 -36.21
CA GLN A 822 -49.03 -16.33 -35.51
C GLN A 822 -49.13 -16.53 -34.00
N THR A 823 -50.33 -16.62 -33.44
CA THR A 823 -50.53 -16.90 -32.02
C THR A 823 -50.55 -18.41 -31.76
N THR A 824 -49.80 -18.84 -30.74
CA THR A 824 -49.74 -20.23 -30.24
C THR A 824 -50.30 -20.31 -28.82
N LEU A 825 -50.99 -21.40 -28.51
CA LEU A 825 -51.47 -21.70 -27.17
C LEU A 825 -50.50 -22.66 -26.46
N GLY A 826 -49.83 -22.18 -25.43
CA GLY A 826 -48.91 -22.97 -24.62
C GLY A 826 -49.67 -23.92 -23.70
N ILE A 827 -49.38 -25.21 -23.75
CA ILE A 827 -49.92 -26.23 -22.85
C ILE A 827 -48.90 -26.48 -21.75
N SER A 828 -49.29 -26.23 -20.50
CA SER A 828 -48.45 -26.40 -19.31
C SER A 828 -49.01 -27.46 -18.35
N GLY A 829 -48.33 -27.69 -17.22
CA GLY A 829 -48.88 -28.51 -16.13
C GLY A 829 -49.03 -30.01 -16.44
N GLY A 830 -48.26 -30.53 -17.40
CA GLY A 830 -48.28 -31.95 -17.79
C GLY A 830 -49.43 -32.35 -18.73
N LEU A 831 -50.26 -31.39 -19.15
CA LEU A 831 -51.29 -31.60 -20.17
C LEU A 831 -50.64 -31.81 -21.55
N LYS A 832 -51.37 -32.49 -22.43
CA LYS A 832 -51.05 -32.66 -23.85
C LYS A 832 -52.24 -32.21 -24.69
N PHE A 833 -52.01 -31.95 -25.97
CA PHE A 833 -53.07 -31.58 -26.91
C PHE A 833 -54.27 -32.56 -26.88
N ASN A 834 -53.99 -33.86 -26.75
CA ASN A 834 -55.03 -34.90 -26.70
C ASN A 834 -55.88 -34.87 -25.42
N ASP A 835 -55.47 -34.14 -24.39
CA ASP A 835 -56.24 -33.95 -23.15
C ASP A 835 -57.25 -32.79 -23.26
N LEU A 836 -57.19 -32.03 -24.36
CA LEU A 836 -58.01 -30.85 -24.59
C LEU A 836 -59.29 -31.18 -25.38
N THR A 837 -60.39 -30.56 -24.96
CA THR A 837 -61.67 -30.53 -25.68
C THR A 837 -61.90 -29.12 -26.20
N ILE A 838 -62.07 -28.98 -27.51
CA ILE A 838 -62.31 -27.69 -28.18
C ILE A 838 -63.74 -27.65 -28.72
N THR A 839 -64.57 -26.74 -28.19
CA THR A 839 -65.97 -26.57 -28.58
C THR A 839 -66.29 -25.14 -28.97
N GLN A 840 -67.31 -24.93 -29.79
CA GLN A 840 -67.79 -23.58 -30.08
C GLN A 840 -68.76 -23.12 -28.99
N GLY A 841 -68.56 -21.93 -28.42
CA GLY A 841 -69.49 -21.30 -27.48
C GLY A 841 -69.53 -19.77 -27.64
N ASN A 842 -70.72 -19.17 -27.64
CA ASN A 842 -70.94 -17.71 -27.67
C ASN A 842 -70.02 -16.89 -28.61
N GLY A 843 -69.76 -17.38 -29.82
CA GLY A 843 -68.91 -16.67 -30.80
C GLY A 843 -67.39 -16.80 -30.59
N ALA A 844 -66.95 -17.66 -29.67
CA ALA A 844 -65.54 -17.96 -29.38
C ALA A 844 -65.26 -19.47 -29.39
N ALA A 845 -64.01 -19.86 -29.63
CA ALA A 845 -63.55 -21.23 -29.45
C ALA A 845 -63.23 -21.46 -27.96
N GLN A 846 -63.89 -22.41 -27.32
CA GLN A 846 -63.71 -22.75 -25.92
C GLN A 846 -62.81 -23.98 -25.80
N ILE A 847 -61.76 -23.89 -24.98
CA ILE A 847 -60.75 -24.92 -24.81
C ILE A 847 -60.81 -25.37 -23.35
N SER A 848 -61.06 -26.66 -23.12
CA SER A 848 -61.22 -27.23 -21.78
C SER A 848 -60.35 -28.48 -21.59
N ALA A 849 -59.91 -28.73 -20.36
CA ALA A 849 -59.31 -30.01 -19.96
C ALA A 849 -60.28 -30.71 -18.99
N GLY A 850 -60.91 -31.80 -19.42
CA GLY A 850 -62.02 -32.40 -18.68
C GLY A 850 -63.20 -31.43 -18.54
N ASN A 851 -63.59 -31.10 -17.31
CA ASN A 851 -64.70 -30.17 -17.01
C ASN A 851 -64.23 -28.73 -16.78
N GLU A 852 -62.94 -28.45 -16.95
CA GLU A 852 -62.32 -27.19 -16.60
C GLU A 852 -62.06 -26.35 -17.86
N LEU A 853 -62.65 -25.15 -17.93
CA LEU A 853 -62.45 -24.23 -19.05
C LEU A 853 -61.11 -23.50 -18.87
N LEU A 854 -60.19 -23.69 -19.81
CA LEU A 854 -58.86 -23.08 -19.78
C LEU A 854 -58.80 -21.77 -20.55
N ALA A 855 -59.50 -21.68 -21.69
CA ALA A 855 -59.55 -20.45 -22.48
C ALA A 855 -60.80 -20.33 -23.34
N SER A 856 -61.17 -19.08 -23.65
CA SER A 856 -62.10 -18.70 -24.70
C SER A 856 -61.38 -17.80 -25.71
N VAL A 857 -61.19 -18.29 -26.93
CA VAL A 857 -60.51 -17.56 -28.01
C VAL A 857 -61.55 -16.81 -28.83
N SER A 858 -61.62 -15.50 -28.64
CA SER A 858 -62.65 -14.63 -29.22
C SER A 858 -62.56 -14.62 -30.75
N TRP A 859 -63.72 -14.65 -31.42
CA TRP A 859 -63.86 -14.54 -32.89
C TRP A 859 -63.21 -15.66 -33.70
N ILE A 860 -62.78 -16.74 -33.05
CA ILE A 860 -62.22 -17.93 -33.69
C ILE A 860 -63.24 -19.06 -33.69
N GLN A 861 -63.32 -19.77 -34.83
CA GLN A 861 -64.10 -21.00 -34.93
C GLN A 861 -63.34 -22.17 -34.32
N ALA A 862 -63.98 -22.96 -33.45
CA ALA A 862 -63.35 -24.11 -32.80
C ALA A 862 -62.70 -25.10 -33.79
N THR A 863 -63.27 -25.25 -34.99
CA THR A 863 -62.79 -26.16 -36.04
C THR A 863 -61.48 -25.74 -36.69
N VAL A 864 -61.00 -24.50 -36.50
CA VAL A 864 -59.74 -24.03 -37.08
C VAL A 864 -58.54 -24.22 -36.15
N LEU A 865 -58.77 -24.53 -34.86
CA LEU A 865 -57.71 -24.86 -33.92
C LEU A 865 -57.35 -26.34 -34.04
N ASN A 866 -56.08 -26.63 -34.34
CA ASN A 866 -55.55 -27.99 -34.46
C ASN A 866 -54.23 -28.11 -33.67
N SER A 867 -53.54 -29.24 -33.74
CA SER A 867 -52.29 -29.47 -32.99
C SER A 867 -51.23 -28.39 -33.20
N ASP A 868 -51.18 -27.77 -34.38
CA ASP A 868 -50.18 -26.76 -34.74
C ASP A 868 -50.51 -25.40 -34.11
N SER A 869 -51.73 -25.21 -33.59
CA SER A 869 -52.11 -24.03 -32.80
C SER A 869 -51.61 -24.10 -31.36
N PHE A 870 -50.97 -25.21 -30.95
CA PHE A 870 -50.54 -25.46 -29.59
C PHE A 870 -49.06 -25.86 -29.53
N THR A 871 -48.42 -25.55 -28.41
CA THR A 871 -47.06 -26.00 -28.11
C THR A 871 -46.95 -26.42 -26.64
N ILE A 872 -46.00 -27.29 -26.30
CA ILE A 872 -45.69 -27.61 -24.90
C ILE A 872 -44.71 -26.55 -24.38
N VAL A 873 -44.99 -25.96 -23.22
CA VAL A 873 -44.17 -24.91 -22.59
C VAL A 873 -43.67 -25.29 -21.21
#